data_AF-A0A9B2MUF0-F1
#
_entry.id   AF-A0A9B2MUF0-F1
#
_cell.length_a   1.000
_cell.length_b   1.000
_cell.length_c   1.000
_cell.angle_alpha   90.00
_cell.angle_beta   90.00
_cell.angle_gamma   90.00
#
_symmetry.space_group_name_H-M   'P 1'
#
loop_
_entity.id
_entity.type
_entity.pdbx_description
1 polymer ?
#
loop_
_entity_poly.entity_id
_entity_poly.type
_entity_poly.pdbx_seq_one_letter_code
_entity_poly.pdbx_strand_id
1 'polypeptide(L)'
;MRLVGFTIAVCGFLQFCGESAVYAQRNVVGNRGSTKTRAVNLYLINDEANKVAKSSIIAALETIKEKYPNYLGEVWSVQVNESDVNDTLDRICKPWDSAVKEGGTRVPDLVIDTTTAGLGAKISNSFTAALGIPTLSAQYGQEGDLLYWRNLNTDQESYLIQVMPPTDLIPEAIRQLCIQLNITNAAILYDHNFVMDHKYKSLLLNVPTRHVINEASQQVMEMRTQLPRLRDLDIVNYFILGDENTINIALEAAEALNFTGKKYGWFLLTPQLNVWPRCECRNMNILFMKPEFNKKSPIESSLSKPVISSAFYYDLIQLGVRAMKSALDDGEWPIEPRHITCDKYDKTNTPERKVNFFNRLKETYKNMTPTYAGIKWGSKNGEHRANFEMSIHLVDIKDGIVSNTIDSGSWNASISAPLQITNNDVMNTTAVKSYRVVTIIHPPFVMYNEENGTYYGFCIDLLDEIKDTVGFQYEIRETEDRRYGSLNPNGSWNGMMRELIDKRADIALGSVWVTAERERVVDFTVPYYDLVGLSIMMLKTKTTSSLFKFLTVLENEVWFCILAAYLFTSVLLWIFDRWSPYSYQNNREKYKDDDEKREFNLRECFWFCMTSLTPQGGGEAPKNLSGRLVAATWWLFGFIIIASYTANLAAFLTVSRLEIPIETLEDLSKQYKIQYAPVINSSAYIYFKRMAAIEWKFYDIWKEMSLNDSLSDVERANLAVWDYPVSDKYTKMLQAMEEAGFPASTEEALRRVRRLDSNNEFAYIEDSTTIKYLTMTNCDLIQVGEDFSRKPYAIAVQQGSPLKDQFNNAILILLNKRKLEKLKDTWWKKNPDRKDCDAENSQSDGISIQNIGGVFVVIFLGIIFACFTLAFEYWYYRHRTKITKINLNSTTKGKVTQVKPLRFNLQPAPTHGFQNSQLRPRF
;
A
#
# COMPACT_ATOMS: atom_id res chain seq x y z
N MET A 1 32.17 -3.42 -66.73
CA MET A 1 32.33 -4.78 -66.15
C MET A 1 30.97 -5.47 -66.32
N ARG A 2 30.77 -6.54 -67.11
CA ARG A 2 31.43 -7.89 -67.17
C ARG A 2 31.34 -8.60 -65.81
N LEU A 3 30.87 -9.86 -65.66
CA LEU A 3 30.45 -10.94 -66.59
C LEU A 3 29.04 -11.48 -66.17
N VAL A 4 28.14 -12.10 -66.97
CA VAL A 4 28.16 -12.96 -68.20
C VAL A 4 28.32 -14.48 -67.94
N GLY A 5 27.36 -15.29 -68.42
CA GLY A 5 27.40 -16.78 -68.50
C GLY A 5 26.03 -17.46 -68.24
N PHE A 6 25.05 -17.55 -69.15
CA PHE A 6 24.92 -18.48 -70.30
C PHE A 6 25.02 -19.99 -69.91
N THR A 7 23.95 -20.79 -69.96
CA THR A 7 23.53 -21.73 -71.04
C THR A 7 22.46 -22.70 -70.46
N ILE A 8 21.62 -23.51 -71.14
CA ILE A 8 21.05 -23.63 -72.52
C ILE A 8 19.71 -24.42 -72.40
N ALA A 9 18.89 -24.52 -73.47
CA ALA A 9 17.59 -25.24 -73.50
C ALA A 9 17.65 -26.64 -74.18
N VAL A 10 16.52 -27.39 -74.14
CA VAL A 10 15.89 -28.20 -75.22
C VAL A 10 15.26 -29.54 -74.75
N CYS A 11 13.91 -29.54 -74.76
CA CYS A 11 12.93 -30.54 -75.24
C CYS A 11 12.92 -32.03 -74.77
N GLY A 12 11.72 -32.55 -74.46
CA GLY A 12 11.49 -33.95 -74.06
C GLY A 12 10.02 -34.41 -73.89
N PHE A 13 9.16 -34.21 -74.91
CA PHE A 13 7.96 -34.98 -75.31
C PHE A 13 6.86 -35.49 -74.31
N LEU A 14 5.60 -35.35 -74.79
CA LEU A 14 4.39 -36.19 -74.57
C LEU A 14 3.53 -36.09 -73.28
N GLN A 15 2.76 -35.00 -73.21
CA GLN A 15 1.28 -35.02 -73.37
C GLN A 15 0.53 -36.38 -73.24
N PHE A 16 -0.34 -36.50 -72.24
CA PHE A 16 -1.59 -37.28 -72.30
C PHE A 16 -2.69 -36.63 -71.43
N CYS A 17 -3.96 -36.92 -71.75
CA CYS A 17 -5.14 -36.21 -71.24
C CYS A 17 -5.50 -36.51 -69.78
N GLY A 18 -6.16 -35.54 -69.12
CA GLY A 18 -6.89 -35.69 -67.87
C GLY A 18 -8.16 -34.83 -67.89
N GLU A 19 -9.32 -35.44 -67.73
CA GLU A 19 -10.61 -34.86 -68.13
C GLU A 19 -11.14 -33.79 -67.16
N SER A 20 -11.65 -32.68 -67.72
CA SER A 20 -12.51 -31.73 -67.00
C SER A 20 -13.97 -32.00 -67.33
N ALA A 21 -14.65 -32.78 -66.49
CA ALA A 21 -16.04 -33.17 -66.68
C ALA A 21 -17.02 -32.02 -66.34
N VAL A 22 -17.20 -31.09 -67.28
CA VAL A 22 -18.37 -30.19 -67.30
C VAL A 22 -19.59 -31.02 -67.71
N TYR A 23 -20.43 -31.42 -66.74
CA TYR A 23 -21.70 -32.07 -67.06
C TYR A 23 -22.83 -31.05 -67.21
N ALA A 24 -23.42 -31.06 -68.41
CA ALA A 24 -24.37 -30.05 -68.86
C ALA A 24 -25.73 -30.11 -68.15
N GLN A 25 -26.36 -28.94 -68.00
CA GLN A 25 -27.81 -28.84 -67.83
C GLN A 25 -28.51 -29.49 -69.04
N ARG A 26 -29.10 -30.68 -68.84
CA ARG A 26 -30.07 -31.23 -69.79
C ARG A 26 -31.41 -30.54 -69.59
N ASN A 27 -31.72 -29.58 -70.47
CA ASN A 27 -33.08 -29.12 -70.69
C ASN A 27 -33.94 -30.30 -71.18
N VAL A 28 -34.62 -30.99 -70.27
CA VAL A 28 -35.74 -31.86 -70.62
C VAL A 28 -37.00 -31.00 -70.63
N VAL A 29 -37.48 -30.66 -71.82
CA VAL A 29 -38.82 -30.10 -72.01
C VAL A 29 -39.83 -31.21 -71.71
N GLY A 30 -40.14 -31.37 -70.42
CA GLY A 30 -41.18 -32.24 -69.90
C GLY A 30 -42.54 -31.58 -70.07
N ASN A 31 -43.51 -32.34 -70.58
CA ASN A 31 -44.84 -31.86 -70.92
C ASN A 31 -45.57 -31.29 -69.68
N ARG A 32 -46.35 -30.19 -69.83
CA ARG A 32 -47.15 -29.59 -68.75
C ARG A 32 -48.30 -30.51 -68.32
N GLY A 33 -48.00 -31.47 -67.44
CA GLY A 33 -49.00 -32.18 -66.65
C GLY A 33 -49.43 -31.32 -65.45
N SER A 34 -50.73 -31.23 -65.20
CA SER A 34 -51.31 -30.54 -64.05
C SER A 34 -50.69 -31.05 -62.73
N THR A 35 -49.92 -30.22 -62.04
CA THR A 35 -49.35 -30.53 -60.72
C THR A 35 -50.43 -30.45 -59.65
N LYS A 36 -50.80 -31.60 -59.09
CA LYS A 36 -51.62 -31.68 -57.87
C LYS A 36 -50.76 -31.31 -56.67
N THR A 37 -50.72 -30.04 -56.30
CA THR A 37 -49.99 -29.59 -55.10
C THR A 37 -50.90 -29.60 -53.88
N ARG A 38 -50.33 -29.88 -52.70
CA ARG A 38 -51.05 -29.88 -51.40
C ARG A 38 -50.50 -28.83 -50.46
N ALA A 39 -51.19 -28.63 -49.32
CA ALA A 39 -50.71 -27.77 -48.24
C ALA A 39 -49.59 -28.46 -47.44
N VAL A 40 -48.78 -27.65 -46.73
CA VAL A 40 -47.67 -28.09 -45.90
C VAL A 40 -48.19 -28.54 -44.53
N ASN A 41 -47.88 -29.76 -44.13
CA ASN A 41 -48.18 -30.28 -42.81
C ASN A 41 -47.01 -29.98 -41.85
N LEU A 42 -47.29 -29.49 -40.63
CA LEU A 42 -46.26 -28.99 -39.70
C LEU A 42 -46.19 -29.77 -38.39
N TYR A 43 -44.97 -30.06 -37.94
CA TYR A 43 -44.69 -30.59 -36.61
C TYR A 43 -43.97 -29.53 -35.78
N LEU A 44 -44.55 -29.08 -34.68
CA LEU A 44 -44.03 -27.97 -33.88
C LEU A 44 -43.54 -28.49 -32.54
N ILE A 45 -42.26 -28.27 -32.22
CA ILE A 45 -41.63 -28.64 -30.95
C ILE A 45 -41.23 -27.36 -30.22
N ASN A 46 -41.72 -27.17 -28.99
CA ASN A 46 -41.45 -25.97 -28.19
C ASN A 46 -41.30 -26.33 -26.71
N ASP A 47 -40.42 -25.64 -25.98
CA ASP A 47 -40.32 -25.80 -24.52
C ASP A 47 -41.50 -25.13 -23.81
N GLU A 48 -42.03 -25.75 -22.75
CA GLU A 48 -43.06 -25.16 -21.88
C GLU A 48 -42.61 -23.80 -21.27
N ALA A 49 -41.31 -23.62 -21.09
CA ALA A 49 -40.70 -22.36 -20.64
C ALA A 49 -40.74 -21.26 -21.72
N ASN A 50 -40.64 -21.60 -23.01
CA ASN A 50 -40.57 -20.65 -24.11
C ASN A 50 -41.97 -20.12 -24.51
N LYS A 51 -42.55 -19.32 -23.61
CA LYS A 51 -43.87 -18.68 -23.78
C LYS A 51 -43.88 -17.72 -24.97
N VAL A 52 -42.76 -17.07 -25.26
CA VAL A 52 -42.58 -16.07 -26.33
C VAL A 52 -42.67 -16.70 -27.71
N ALA A 53 -42.03 -17.86 -27.91
CA ALA A 53 -42.20 -18.62 -29.15
C ALA A 53 -43.65 -19.11 -29.29
N LYS A 54 -44.26 -19.65 -28.22
CA LYS A 54 -45.64 -20.16 -28.26
C LYS A 54 -46.68 -19.13 -28.74
N SER A 55 -46.64 -17.90 -28.23
CA SER A 55 -47.53 -16.82 -28.67
C SER A 55 -47.27 -16.41 -30.12
N SER A 56 -46.00 -16.27 -30.51
CA SER A 56 -45.63 -15.96 -31.91
C SER A 56 -45.99 -17.07 -32.89
N ILE A 57 -45.91 -18.33 -32.49
CA ILE A 57 -46.32 -19.48 -33.29
C ILE A 57 -47.81 -19.37 -33.63
N ILE A 58 -48.66 -19.12 -32.63
CA ILE A 58 -50.11 -18.98 -32.83
C ILE A 58 -50.41 -17.82 -33.79
N ALA A 59 -49.84 -16.63 -33.54
CA ALA A 59 -50.03 -15.45 -34.39
C ALA A 59 -49.54 -15.66 -35.84
N ALA A 60 -48.43 -16.40 -36.03
CA ALA A 60 -47.90 -16.73 -37.35
C ALA A 60 -48.84 -17.69 -38.11
N LEU A 61 -49.32 -18.74 -37.45
CA LEU A 61 -50.23 -19.72 -38.05
C LEU A 61 -51.58 -19.09 -38.42
N GLU A 62 -52.14 -18.25 -37.55
CA GLU A 62 -53.35 -17.48 -37.85
C GLU A 62 -53.15 -16.58 -39.07
N THR A 63 -52.05 -15.81 -39.12
CA THR A 63 -51.74 -14.94 -40.25
C THR A 63 -51.53 -15.71 -41.57
N ILE A 64 -50.91 -16.90 -41.52
CA ILE A 64 -50.75 -17.78 -42.69
C ILE A 64 -52.12 -18.29 -43.15
N LYS A 65 -52.98 -18.73 -42.22
CA LYS A 65 -54.32 -19.24 -42.53
C LYS A 65 -55.22 -18.16 -43.17
N GLU A 66 -55.10 -16.91 -42.73
CA GLU A 66 -55.83 -15.77 -43.31
C GLU A 66 -55.29 -15.36 -44.69
N LYS A 67 -53.97 -15.18 -44.84
CA LYS A 67 -53.38 -14.65 -46.08
C LYS A 67 -53.14 -15.71 -47.16
N TYR A 68 -52.92 -16.97 -46.76
CA TYR A 68 -52.51 -18.07 -47.62
C TYR A 68 -53.22 -19.38 -47.23
N PRO A 69 -54.57 -19.47 -47.35
CA PRO A 69 -55.35 -20.61 -46.88
C PRO A 69 -54.95 -21.97 -47.49
N ASN A 70 -54.31 -21.97 -48.67
CA ASN A 70 -53.84 -23.19 -49.35
C ASN A 70 -52.41 -23.62 -48.95
N TYR A 71 -51.74 -22.90 -48.05
CA TYR A 71 -50.34 -23.16 -47.68
C TYR A 71 -50.21 -24.07 -46.45
N LEU A 72 -51.17 -24.02 -45.52
CA LEU A 72 -51.11 -24.71 -44.23
C LEU A 72 -52.09 -25.90 -44.19
N GLY A 73 -51.56 -27.09 -43.88
CA GLY A 73 -52.31 -28.34 -43.73
C GLY A 73 -52.59 -28.67 -42.26
N GLU A 74 -52.38 -29.92 -41.88
CA GLU A 74 -52.50 -30.36 -40.48
C GLU A 74 -51.27 -29.92 -39.67
N VAL A 75 -51.49 -29.57 -38.39
CA VAL A 75 -50.47 -29.02 -37.50
C VAL A 75 -50.51 -29.77 -36.16
N TRP A 76 -49.41 -30.41 -35.80
CA TRP A 76 -49.22 -30.99 -34.46
C TRP A 76 -48.30 -30.06 -33.66
N SER A 77 -48.63 -29.81 -32.40
CA SER A 77 -47.79 -29.05 -31.48
C SER A 77 -47.53 -29.86 -30.22
N VAL A 78 -46.24 -30.03 -29.91
CA VAL A 78 -45.74 -30.68 -28.71
C VAL A 78 -45.11 -29.63 -27.81
N GLN A 79 -45.42 -29.71 -26.51
CA GLN A 79 -44.78 -28.90 -25.48
C GLN A 79 -43.87 -29.81 -24.66
N VAL A 80 -42.59 -29.46 -24.62
CA VAL A 80 -41.49 -30.22 -24.02
C VAL A 80 -41.18 -29.68 -22.63
N ASN A 81 -40.92 -30.58 -21.69
CA ASN A 81 -40.52 -30.26 -20.32
C ASN A 81 -39.12 -30.83 -20.05
N GLU A 82 -38.29 -30.13 -19.27
CA GLU A 82 -36.89 -30.52 -19.06
C GLU A 82 -36.67 -31.54 -17.94
N SER A 83 -37.72 -31.92 -17.20
CA SER A 83 -37.60 -32.73 -15.98
C SER A 83 -37.29 -34.22 -16.20
N ASP A 84 -37.74 -34.84 -17.31
CA ASP A 84 -37.45 -36.24 -17.63
C ASP A 84 -37.21 -36.44 -19.14
N VAL A 85 -36.14 -37.18 -19.47
CA VAL A 85 -35.77 -37.58 -20.83
C VAL A 85 -36.86 -38.46 -21.46
N ASN A 86 -37.40 -39.41 -20.68
CA ASN A 86 -38.31 -40.42 -21.19
C ASN A 86 -39.70 -39.85 -21.44
N ASP A 87 -40.26 -39.07 -20.51
CA ASP A 87 -41.55 -38.39 -20.73
C ASP A 87 -41.48 -37.43 -21.93
N THR A 88 -40.40 -36.66 -22.07
CA THR A 88 -40.23 -35.76 -23.22
C THR A 88 -40.08 -36.51 -24.55
N LEU A 89 -39.32 -37.60 -24.59
CA LEU A 89 -39.25 -38.43 -25.79
C LEU A 89 -40.62 -39.04 -26.13
N ASP A 90 -41.36 -39.53 -25.13
CA ASP A 90 -42.72 -40.06 -25.29
C ASP A 90 -43.71 -39.00 -25.81
N ARG A 91 -43.63 -37.76 -25.30
CA ARG A 91 -44.45 -36.62 -25.75
C ARG A 91 -44.16 -36.24 -27.20
N ILE A 92 -42.92 -36.40 -27.68
CA ILE A 92 -42.54 -36.15 -29.07
C ILE A 92 -42.90 -37.35 -29.95
N CYS A 93 -42.69 -38.59 -29.51
CA CYS A 93 -42.89 -39.79 -30.32
C CYS A 93 -44.36 -40.23 -30.44
N LYS A 94 -45.20 -40.09 -29.40
CA LYS A 94 -46.61 -40.55 -29.47
C LYS A 94 -47.44 -39.81 -30.54
N PRO A 95 -47.38 -38.46 -30.66
CA PRO A 95 -48.10 -37.76 -31.73
C PRO A 95 -47.47 -38.00 -33.10
N TRP A 96 -46.14 -38.07 -33.17
CA TRP A 96 -45.40 -38.38 -34.41
C TRP A 96 -45.81 -39.74 -34.98
N ASP A 97 -45.76 -40.78 -34.15
CA ASP A 97 -46.09 -42.15 -34.57
C ASP A 97 -47.57 -42.27 -34.94
N SER A 98 -48.45 -41.49 -34.32
CA SER A 98 -49.85 -41.41 -34.71
C SER A 98 -50.00 -40.81 -36.12
N ALA A 99 -49.34 -39.67 -36.39
CA ALA A 99 -49.37 -39.01 -37.70
C ALA A 99 -48.72 -39.85 -38.82
N VAL A 100 -47.65 -40.58 -38.52
CA VAL A 100 -46.98 -41.47 -39.51
C VAL A 100 -47.74 -42.78 -39.73
N LYS A 101 -48.46 -43.31 -38.73
CA LYS A 101 -49.27 -44.54 -38.86
C LYS A 101 -50.48 -44.37 -39.80
N GLU A 102 -51.04 -43.17 -39.93
CA GLU A 102 -52.13 -42.89 -40.89
C GLU A 102 -51.65 -42.86 -42.36
N GLY A 103 -50.44 -42.36 -42.60
CA GLY A 103 -49.77 -42.39 -43.91
C GLY A 103 -50.37 -41.45 -44.99
N GLY A 104 -49.90 -41.62 -46.23
CA GLY A 104 -50.35 -40.84 -47.38
C GLY A 104 -49.98 -39.35 -47.31
N THR A 105 -50.95 -38.47 -47.62
CA THR A 105 -50.75 -37.01 -47.70
C THR A 105 -50.89 -36.27 -46.36
N ARG A 106 -51.13 -37.00 -45.25
CA ARG A 106 -51.28 -36.44 -43.90
C ARG A 106 -50.02 -36.52 -43.02
N VAL A 107 -48.90 -36.97 -43.57
CA VAL A 107 -47.63 -37.04 -42.82
C VAL A 107 -47.02 -35.63 -42.68
N PRO A 108 -46.37 -35.28 -41.55
CA PRO A 108 -45.73 -33.96 -41.40
C PRO A 108 -44.56 -33.78 -42.36
N ASP A 109 -44.47 -32.61 -43.00
CA ASP A 109 -43.42 -32.30 -43.99
C ASP A 109 -42.22 -31.58 -43.35
N LEU A 110 -42.50 -30.63 -42.47
CA LEU A 110 -41.52 -29.74 -41.86
C LEU A 110 -41.66 -29.77 -40.33
N VAL A 111 -40.54 -29.98 -39.64
CA VAL A 111 -40.43 -29.70 -38.21
C VAL A 111 -40.01 -28.25 -38.03
N ILE A 112 -40.70 -27.52 -37.16
CA ILE A 112 -40.23 -26.24 -36.64
C ILE A 112 -39.92 -26.45 -35.16
N ASP A 113 -38.66 -26.24 -34.81
CA ASP A 113 -38.15 -26.40 -33.46
C ASP A 113 -37.88 -25.02 -32.85
N THR A 114 -38.52 -24.74 -31.72
CA THR A 114 -38.33 -23.53 -30.91
C THR A 114 -37.94 -23.85 -29.48
N THR A 115 -37.38 -25.04 -29.24
CA THR A 115 -36.66 -25.35 -28.01
C THR A 115 -35.46 -24.39 -27.82
N THR A 116 -35.05 -24.20 -26.58
CA THR A 116 -34.09 -23.16 -26.17
C THR A 116 -32.69 -23.75 -26.07
N ALA A 117 -32.34 -24.33 -24.92
CA ALA A 117 -31.09 -25.04 -24.69
C ALA A 117 -31.39 -26.35 -23.92
N GLY A 118 -30.49 -26.75 -23.00
CA GLY A 118 -30.83 -27.75 -21.99
C GLY A 118 -31.05 -29.17 -22.53
N LEU A 119 -32.11 -29.82 -22.07
CA LEU A 119 -32.42 -31.23 -22.38
C LEU A 119 -33.38 -31.36 -23.57
N GLY A 120 -34.45 -30.56 -23.61
CA GLY A 120 -35.48 -30.62 -24.65
C GLY A 120 -34.90 -30.49 -26.04
N ALA A 121 -34.00 -29.52 -26.23
CA ALA A 121 -33.34 -29.29 -27.51
C ALA A 121 -32.40 -30.43 -27.95
N LYS A 122 -31.73 -31.11 -27.01
CA LYS A 122 -30.92 -32.31 -27.32
C LYS A 122 -31.77 -33.47 -27.82
N ILE A 123 -32.96 -33.65 -27.24
CA ILE A 123 -33.91 -34.69 -27.64
C ILE A 123 -34.50 -34.35 -29.02
N SER A 124 -34.88 -33.08 -29.24
CA SER A 124 -35.33 -32.57 -30.55
C SER A 124 -34.29 -32.82 -31.65
N ASN A 125 -33.03 -32.47 -31.41
CA ASN A 125 -31.93 -32.70 -32.37
C ASN A 125 -31.70 -34.19 -32.65
N SER A 126 -31.74 -35.04 -31.63
CA SER A 126 -31.61 -36.49 -31.80
C SER A 126 -32.78 -37.08 -32.59
N PHE A 127 -34.02 -36.63 -32.33
CA PHE A 127 -35.24 -37.07 -33.02
C PHE A 127 -35.23 -36.67 -34.50
N THR A 128 -34.95 -35.40 -34.80
CA THR A 128 -34.92 -34.85 -36.17
C THR A 128 -33.81 -35.46 -37.02
N ALA A 129 -32.62 -35.66 -36.44
CA ALA A 129 -31.51 -36.32 -37.12
C ALA A 129 -31.75 -37.82 -37.35
N ALA A 130 -32.32 -38.53 -36.37
CA ALA A 130 -32.62 -39.96 -36.47
C ALA A 130 -33.66 -40.28 -37.56
N LEU A 131 -34.73 -39.49 -37.63
CA LEU A 131 -35.87 -39.73 -38.52
C LEU A 131 -35.71 -39.04 -39.90
N GLY A 132 -34.65 -38.24 -40.07
CA GLY A 132 -34.32 -37.55 -41.32
C GLY A 132 -35.44 -36.63 -41.78
N ILE A 133 -35.86 -35.68 -40.94
CA ILE A 133 -36.99 -34.78 -41.22
C ILE A 133 -36.46 -33.37 -41.51
N PRO A 134 -36.87 -32.70 -42.60
CA PRO A 134 -36.59 -31.28 -42.81
C PRO A 134 -36.99 -30.46 -41.57
N THR A 135 -36.01 -29.73 -41.02
CA THR A 135 -36.16 -29.05 -39.73
C THR A 135 -35.62 -27.63 -39.83
N LEU A 136 -36.44 -26.66 -39.41
CA LEU A 136 -36.02 -25.28 -39.17
C LEU A 136 -36.03 -25.03 -37.66
N SER A 137 -34.84 -24.94 -37.06
CA SER A 137 -34.66 -24.78 -35.61
C SER A 137 -34.26 -23.35 -35.23
N ALA A 138 -34.83 -22.86 -34.12
CA ALA A 138 -34.49 -21.63 -33.43
C ALA A 138 -33.68 -21.87 -32.14
N GLN A 139 -33.08 -23.06 -32.01
CA GLN A 139 -32.29 -23.46 -30.84
C GLN A 139 -31.14 -22.49 -30.56
N TYR A 140 -30.87 -22.27 -29.27
CA TYR A 140 -29.80 -21.42 -28.76
C TYR A 140 -28.46 -22.18 -28.82
N GLY A 141 -27.38 -21.46 -29.15
CA GLY A 141 -26.02 -21.99 -29.12
C GLY A 141 -25.31 -22.04 -30.47
N GLN A 142 -23.99 -22.22 -30.38
CA GLN A 142 -23.06 -22.21 -31.50
C GLN A 142 -22.78 -23.65 -32.01
N GLU A 143 -21.90 -23.84 -33.00
CA GLU A 143 -21.52 -25.17 -33.55
C GLU A 143 -21.13 -26.18 -32.44
N GLY A 144 -20.51 -25.69 -31.36
CA GLY A 144 -20.17 -26.47 -30.17
C GLY A 144 -21.35 -26.92 -29.32
N ASP A 145 -22.50 -26.26 -29.35
CA ASP A 145 -23.63 -26.53 -28.45
C ASP A 145 -24.67 -27.48 -29.07
N LEU A 146 -24.73 -27.52 -30.41
CA LEU A 146 -25.66 -28.33 -31.21
C LEU A 146 -25.30 -29.83 -31.22
N LEU A 147 -25.40 -30.46 -30.05
CA LEU A 147 -25.26 -31.91 -29.89
C LEU A 147 -26.23 -32.66 -30.83
N TYR A 148 -25.76 -33.80 -31.34
CA TYR A 148 -26.36 -34.58 -32.44
C TYR A 148 -26.36 -33.93 -33.83
N TRP A 149 -26.20 -32.60 -33.95
CA TRP A 149 -26.10 -31.88 -35.22
C TRP A 149 -24.67 -31.45 -35.60
N ARG A 150 -23.65 -31.82 -34.80
CA ARG A 150 -22.24 -31.50 -35.13
C ARG A 150 -21.65 -32.32 -36.29
N ASN A 151 -22.08 -33.57 -36.44
CA ASN A 151 -21.54 -34.54 -37.40
C ASN A 151 -22.66 -35.02 -38.35
N LEU A 152 -23.27 -34.10 -39.07
CA LEU A 152 -24.32 -34.41 -40.03
C LEU A 152 -23.73 -34.94 -41.35
N ASN A 153 -24.48 -35.82 -42.01
CA ASN A 153 -24.19 -36.21 -43.39
C ASN A 153 -24.49 -35.04 -44.35
N THR A 154 -23.86 -35.00 -45.53
CA THR A 154 -24.06 -33.94 -46.54
C THR A 154 -25.52 -33.78 -46.98
N ASP A 155 -26.32 -34.86 -46.92
CA ASP A 155 -27.78 -34.81 -47.12
C ASP A 155 -28.48 -34.07 -45.96
N GLN A 156 -28.17 -34.44 -44.71
CA GLN A 156 -28.74 -33.83 -43.50
C GLN A 156 -28.38 -32.35 -43.34
N GLU A 157 -27.15 -31.94 -43.66
CA GLU A 157 -26.72 -30.53 -43.67
C GLU A 157 -27.59 -29.65 -44.59
N SER A 158 -28.23 -30.24 -45.61
CA SER A 158 -29.06 -29.51 -46.56
C SER A 158 -30.50 -29.25 -46.09
N TYR A 159 -30.95 -29.92 -45.01
CA TYR A 159 -32.32 -29.81 -44.50
C TYR A 159 -32.49 -29.67 -42.97
N LEU A 160 -31.45 -29.90 -42.16
CA LEU A 160 -31.45 -29.61 -40.72
C LEU A 160 -30.76 -28.26 -40.51
N ILE A 161 -31.55 -27.18 -40.39
CA ILE A 161 -31.04 -25.80 -40.37
C ILE A 161 -31.39 -25.11 -39.06
N GLN A 162 -30.39 -24.65 -38.33
CA GLN A 162 -30.54 -23.87 -37.09
C GLN A 162 -30.27 -22.39 -37.36
N VAL A 163 -31.04 -21.50 -36.73
CA VAL A 163 -30.86 -20.04 -36.79
C VAL A 163 -30.89 -19.46 -35.37
N MET A 164 -29.77 -18.91 -34.90
CA MET A 164 -29.68 -18.35 -33.55
C MET A 164 -30.66 -17.17 -33.34
N PRO A 165 -31.51 -17.20 -32.29
CA PRO A 165 -32.47 -16.15 -32.00
C PRO A 165 -31.81 -14.93 -31.34
N PRO A 166 -32.48 -13.75 -31.34
CA PRO A 166 -31.92 -12.52 -30.79
C PRO A 166 -31.48 -12.61 -29.31
N THR A 167 -32.22 -13.32 -28.47
CA THR A 167 -31.93 -13.50 -27.03
C THR A 167 -30.67 -14.32 -26.77
N ASP A 168 -30.26 -15.21 -27.69
CA ASP A 168 -28.98 -15.93 -27.59
C ASP A 168 -27.78 -15.08 -28.04
N LEU A 169 -28.04 -14.05 -28.86
CA LEU A 169 -27.01 -13.18 -29.43
C LEU A 169 -26.70 -11.98 -28.53
N ILE A 170 -27.70 -11.36 -27.89
CA ILE A 170 -27.50 -10.18 -27.01
C ILE A 170 -26.39 -10.39 -25.96
N PRO A 171 -26.26 -11.56 -25.27
CA PRO A 171 -25.16 -11.80 -24.34
C PRO A 171 -23.77 -11.66 -24.96
N GLU A 172 -23.57 -11.94 -26.26
CA GLU A 172 -22.27 -11.81 -26.95
C GLU A 172 -21.76 -10.36 -26.96
N ALA A 173 -22.64 -9.36 -26.81
CA ALA A 173 -22.23 -7.96 -26.64
C ALA A 173 -21.35 -7.76 -25.39
N ILE A 174 -21.57 -8.56 -24.33
CA ILE A 174 -20.76 -8.52 -23.09
C ILE A 174 -19.32 -8.92 -23.37
N ARG A 175 -19.11 -9.93 -24.24
CA ARG A 175 -17.77 -10.33 -24.68
C ARG A 175 -17.04 -9.16 -25.35
N GLN A 176 -17.73 -8.46 -26.26
CA GLN A 176 -17.16 -7.32 -26.98
C GLN A 176 -16.90 -6.13 -26.04
N LEU A 177 -17.82 -5.84 -25.12
CA LEU A 177 -17.63 -4.83 -24.07
C LEU A 177 -16.42 -5.13 -23.19
N CYS A 178 -16.26 -6.38 -22.73
CA CYS A 178 -15.13 -6.76 -21.87
C CYS A 178 -13.78 -6.62 -22.58
N ILE A 179 -13.71 -6.97 -23.87
CA ILE A 179 -12.50 -6.81 -24.70
C ILE A 179 -12.21 -5.32 -24.94
N GLN A 180 -13.21 -4.55 -25.37
CA GLN A 180 -13.02 -3.16 -25.82
C GLN A 180 -12.82 -2.17 -24.67
N LEU A 181 -13.36 -2.47 -23.49
CA LEU A 181 -13.22 -1.68 -22.26
C LEU A 181 -12.18 -2.26 -21.28
N ASN A 182 -11.48 -3.34 -21.65
CA ASN A 182 -10.46 -4.02 -20.84
C ASN A 182 -10.94 -4.37 -19.41
N ILE A 183 -12.15 -4.94 -19.32
CA ILE A 183 -12.80 -5.27 -18.04
C ILE A 183 -12.19 -6.55 -17.46
N THR A 184 -11.64 -6.44 -16.25
CA THR A 184 -10.91 -7.54 -15.58
C THR A 184 -11.78 -8.39 -14.64
N ASN A 185 -12.89 -7.84 -14.15
CA ASN A 185 -13.88 -8.52 -13.33
C ASN A 185 -15.31 -8.17 -13.78
N ALA A 186 -16.23 -9.15 -13.78
CA ALA A 186 -17.62 -8.94 -14.23
C ALA A 186 -18.62 -9.84 -13.47
N ALA A 187 -19.68 -9.25 -12.92
CA ALA A 187 -20.88 -9.99 -12.51
C ALA A 187 -21.89 -9.90 -13.65
N ILE A 188 -22.45 -11.03 -14.08
CA ILE A 188 -23.48 -11.13 -15.10
C ILE A 188 -24.74 -11.64 -14.43
N LEU A 189 -25.75 -10.78 -14.32
CA LEU A 189 -27.06 -11.08 -13.77
C LEU A 189 -28.09 -11.06 -14.90
N TYR A 190 -28.86 -12.12 -15.05
CA TYR A 190 -29.81 -12.29 -16.16
C TYR A 190 -31.21 -12.67 -15.68
N ASP A 191 -32.25 -12.21 -16.39
CA ASP A 191 -33.64 -12.57 -16.14
C ASP A 191 -34.09 -13.82 -16.95
N HIS A 192 -35.34 -14.22 -16.72
CA HIS A 192 -36.02 -15.35 -17.38
C HIS A 192 -36.20 -15.21 -18.90
N ASN A 193 -35.86 -14.07 -19.53
CA ASN A 193 -35.87 -13.92 -20.99
C ASN A 193 -34.56 -14.41 -21.63
N PHE A 194 -33.53 -14.69 -20.83
CA PHE A 194 -32.21 -15.16 -21.26
C PHE A 194 -31.92 -16.56 -20.74
N VAL A 195 -31.28 -17.38 -21.57
CA VAL A 195 -30.81 -18.72 -21.20
C VAL A 195 -29.29 -18.72 -21.32
N MET A 196 -28.61 -18.94 -20.19
CA MET A 196 -27.15 -18.76 -20.07
C MET A 196 -26.38 -20.08 -19.86
N ASP A 197 -27.06 -21.22 -19.75
CA ASP A 197 -26.47 -22.52 -19.36
C ASP A 197 -25.36 -23.01 -20.29
N HIS A 198 -25.48 -22.78 -21.60
CA HIS A 198 -24.43 -23.07 -22.59
C HIS A 198 -23.36 -21.97 -22.64
N LYS A 199 -23.69 -20.73 -22.24
CA LYS A 199 -22.79 -19.57 -22.29
C LYS A 199 -21.67 -19.60 -21.24
N TYR A 200 -21.83 -20.31 -20.12
CA TYR A 200 -20.84 -20.41 -19.04
C TYR A 200 -19.41 -20.76 -19.47
N LYS A 201 -19.23 -21.49 -20.58
CA LYS A 201 -17.91 -21.90 -21.10
C LYS A 201 -17.48 -21.16 -22.36
N SER A 202 -18.41 -20.63 -23.14
CA SER A 202 -18.15 -20.04 -24.46
C SER A 202 -18.00 -18.52 -24.41
N LEU A 203 -18.86 -17.83 -23.66
CA LEU A 203 -19.04 -16.37 -23.75
C LEU A 203 -17.74 -15.57 -23.54
N LEU A 204 -17.03 -15.83 -22.44
CA LEU A 204 -15.76 -15.15 -22.09
C LEU A 204 -14.53 -16.05 -22.30
N LEU A 205 -14.64 -17.09 -23.13
CA LEU A 205 -13.52 -17.97 -23.46
C LEU A 205 -12.37 -17.17 -24.08
N ASN A 206 -11.15 -17.34 -23.56
CA ASN A 206 -9.94 -16.61 -23.95
C ASN A 206 -10.00 -15.07 -23.74
N VAL A 207 -10.89 -14.58 -22.87
CA VAL A 207 -10.92 -13.17 -22.44
C VAL A 207 -10.39 -13.09 -21.00
N PRO A 208 -9.48 -12.16 -20.65
CA PRO A 208 -8.87 -12.06 -19.32
C PRO A 208 -9.80 -11.40 -18.28
N THR A 209 -11.03 -11.92 -18.15
CA THR A 209 -12.08 -11.39 -17.26
C THR A 209 -12.55 -12.46 -16.29
N ARG A 210 -12.27 -12.27 -14.99
CA ARG A 210 -12.83 -13.11 -13.91
C ARG A 210 -14.32 -12.79 -13.78
N HIS A 211 -15.18 -13.78 -13.89
CA HIS A 211 -16.62 -13.53 -13.94
C HIS A 211 -17.45 -14.49 -13.09
N VAL A 212 -18.66 -14.05 -12.75
CA VAL A 212 -19.72 -14.83 -12.09
C VAL A 212 -21.01 -14.60 -12.88
N ILE A 213 -21.71 -15.68 -13.25
CA ILE A 213 -22.97 -15.62 -13.98
C ILE A 213 -24.06 -16.25 -13.11
N ASN A 214 -25.05 -15.46 -12.67
CA ASN A 214 -26.14 -15.88 -11.79
C ASN A 214 -27.47 -15.33 -12.32
N GLU A 215 -28.58 -15.98 -11.98
CA GLU A 215 -29.91 -15.41 -12.22
C GLU A 215 -30.11 -14.12 -11.37
N ALA A 216 -30.82 -13.14 -11.94
CA ALA A 216 -31.13 -11.86 -11.29
C ALA A 216 -32.33 -12.00 -10.35
N SER A 217 -32.12 -11.67 -9.06
CA SER A 217 -33.20 -11.70 -8.06
C SER A 217 -34.36 -10.78 -8.46
N GLN A 218 -35.57 -11.33 -8.56
CA GLN A 218 -36.79 -10.59 -8.96
C GLN A 218 -37.40 -9.74 -7.83
N GLN A 219 -36.74 -9.65 -6.66
CA GLN A 219 -37.15 -8.84 -5.53
C GLN A 219 -36.00 -7.94 -5.05
N VAL A 220 -36.31 -6.67 -4.76
CA VAL A 220 -35.34 -5.68 -4.26
C VAL A 220 -34.62 -6.15 -2.98
N MET A 221 -35.34 -6.82 -2.07
CA MET A 221 -34.75 -7.33 -0.82
C MET A 221 -33.73 -8.45 -1.04
N GLU A 222 -34.00 -9.37 -1.98
CA GLU A 222 -33.06 -10.45 -2.33
C GLU A 222 -31.85 -9.89 -3.08
N MET A 223 -32.09 -8.98 -4.04
CA MET A 223 -31.03 -8.27 -4.78
C MET A 223 -30.09 -7.49 -3.84
N ARG A 224 -30.63 -6.87 -2.78
CA ARG A 224 -29.84 -6.22 -1.71
C ARG A 224 -28.93 -7.19 -0.93
N THR A 225 -29.19 -8.51 -0.96
CA THR A 225 -28.26 -9.52 -0.40
C THR A 225 -27.34 -10.13 -1.46
N GLN A 226 -27.76 -10.12 -2.74
CA GLN A 226 -26.98 -10.63 -3.86
C GLN A 226 -25.81 -9.71 -4.22
N LEU A 227 -26.04 -8.39 -4.30
CA LEU A 227 -25.01 -7.41 -4.67
C LEU A 227 -23.82 -7.36 -3.69
N PRO A 228 -24.00 -7.32 -2.34
CA PRO A 228 -22.86 -7.38 -1.41
C PRO A 228 -22.02 -8.64 -1.55
N ARG A 229 -22.63 -9.82 -1.75
CA ARG A 229 -21.89 -11.07 -1.96
C ARG A 229 -21.00 -11.04 -3.21
N LEU A 230 -21.43 -10.34 -4.27
CA LEU A 230 -20.63 -10.15 -5.48
C LEU A 230 -19.50 -9.13 -5.25
N ARG A 231 -19.76 -8.05 -4.54
CA ARG A 231 -18.72 -7.09 -4.10
C ARG A 231 -17.65 -7.77 -3.24
N ASP A 232 -18.05 -8.65 -2.33
CA ASP A 232 -17.13 -9.37 -1.41
C ASP A 232 -16.27 -10.43 -2.13
N LEU A 233 -16.56 -10.71 -3.42
CA LEU A 233 -15.70 -11.45 -4.34
C LEU A 233 -14.75 -10.56 -5.16
N ASP A 234 -14.65 -9.27 -4.80
CA ASP A 234 -13.92 -8.21 -5.50
C ASP A 234 -14.45 -7.92 -6.92
N ILE A 235 -15.77 -7.92 -7.11
CA ILE A 235 -16.42 -7.55 -8.38
C ILE A 235 -16.96 -6.12 -8.32
N VAL A 236 -16.62 -5.31 -9.33
CA VAL A 236 -17.04 -3.89 -9.42
C VAL A 236 -17.77 -3.53 -10.73
N ASN A 237 -17.77 -4.39 -11.74
CA ASN A 237 -18.54 -4.20 -12.97
C ASN A 237 -19.74 -5.16 -12.99
N TYR A 238 -20.93 -4.62 -13.16
CA TYR A 238 -22.21 -5.33 -13.12
C TYR A 238 -22.91 -5.24 -14.47
N PHE A 239 -23.13 -6.38 -15.10
CA PHE A 239 -23.91 -6.56 -16.31
C PHE A 239 -25.29 -7.09 -15.93
N ILE A 240 -26.35 -6.31 -16.18
CA ILE A 240 -27.74 -6.72 -15.97
C ILE A 240 -28.39 -6.93 -17.33
N LEU A 241 -28.84 -8.16 -17.59
CA LEU A 241 -29.63 -8.52 -18.77
C LEU A 241 -31.08 -8.73 -18.35
N GLY A 242 -32.01 -7.94 -18.89
CA GLY A 242 -33.42 -8.21 -18.63
C GLY A 242 -34.42 -7.16 -19.08
N ASP A 243 -35.63 -7.31 -18.56
CA ASP A 243 -36.74 -6.36 -18.70
C ASP A 243 -36.56 -5.07 -17.88
N GLU A 244 -37.49 -4.12 -18.09
CA GLU A 244 -37.55 -2.86 -17.35
C GLU A 244 -37.59 -3.08 -15.82
N ASN A 245 -38.32 -4.09 -15.36
CA ASN A 245 -38.48 -4.38 -13.93
C ASN A 245 -37.16 -4.85 -13.30
N THR A 246 -36.52 -5.87 -13.89
CA THR A 246 -35.25 -6.43 -13.40
C THR A 246 -34.15 -5.37 -13.37
N ILE A 247 -34.10 -4.52 -14.40
CA ILE A 247 -33.19 -3.38 -14.46
C ILE A 247 -33.45 -2.41 -13.30
N ASN A 248 -34.68 -1.90 -13.15
CA ASN A 248 -34.99 -0.89 -12.14
C ASN A 248 -34.78 -1.44 -10.71
N ILE A 249 -35.13 -2.70 -10.45
CA ILE A 249 -34.86 -3.41 -9.18
C ILE A 249 -33.36 -3.45 -8.86
N ALA A 250 -32.51 -3.72 -9.83
CA ALA A 250 -31.06 -3.74 -9.65
C ALA A 250 -30.51 -2.34 -9.32
N LEU A 251 -31.02 -1.29 -9.99
CA LEU A 251 -30.60 0.09 -9.75
C LEU A 251 -31.08 0.64 -8.39
N GLU A 252 -32.31 0.34 -7.98
CA GLU A 252 -32.83 0.69 -6.64
C GLU A 252 -32.09 -0.04 -5.51
N ALA A 253 -31.72 -1.32 -5.72
CA ALA A 253 -30.89 -2.06 -4.79
C ALA A 253 -29.45 -1.49 -4.73
N ALA A 254 -28.92 -1.00 -5.84
CA ALA A 254 -27.60 -0.37 -5.91
C ALA A 254 -27.54 0.94 -5.12
N GLU A 255 -28.48 1.87 -5.34
CA GLU A 255 -28.53 3.14 -4.59
C GLU A 255 -28.70 2.90 -3.08
N ALA A 256 -29.59 1.97 -2.70
CA ALA A 256 -29.81 1.62 -1.29
C ALA A 256 -28.57 1.04 -0.58
N LEU A 257 -27.55 0.60 -1.32
CA LEU A 257 -26.28 0.07 -0.82
C LEU A 257 -25.10 1.03 -1.04
N ASN A 258 -25.32 2.23 -1.59
CA ASN A 258 -24.29 3.13 -2.11
C ASN A 258 -23.36 2.47 -3.15
N PHE A 259 -23.89 1.62 -4.04
CA PHE A 259 -23.15 1.02 -5.16
C PHE A 259 -23.14 1.96 -6.40
N THR A 260 -23.03 3.26 -6.16
CA THR A 260 -23.12 4.33 -7.17
C THR A 260 -21.83 5.13 -7.29
N GLY A 261 -21.78 6.06 -8.25
CA GLY A 261 -20.57 6.79 -8.64
C GLY A 261 -19.52 5.93 -9.37
N LYS A 262 -18.34 6.53 -9.63
CA LYS A 262 -17.29 5.96 -10.52
C LYS A 262 -16.57 4.70 -10.01
N LYS A 263 -16.91 4.22 -8.81
CA LYS A 263 -16.32 2.99 -8.23
C LYS A 263 -16.92 1.72 -8.83
N TYR A 264 -18.12 1.81 -9.40
CA TYR A 264 -18.85 0.67 -9.96
C TYR A 264 -19.28 0.96 -11.40
N GLY A 265 -19.07 -0.01 -12.29
CA GLY A 265 -19.46 0.08 -13.70
C GLY A 265 -20.78 -0.62 -13.93
N TRP A 266 -21.81 0.11 -14.35
CA TRP A 266 -23.14 -0.43 -14.60
C TRP A 266 -23.41 -0.56 -16.10
N PHE A 267 -23.62 -1.81 -16.53
CA PHE A 267 -23.85 -2.20 -17.92
C PHE A 267 -25.23 -2.86 -18.01
N LEU A 268 -26.16 -2.23 -18.73
CA LEU A 268 -27.54 -2.70 -18.85
C LEU A 268 -27.83 -3.11 -20.28
N LEU A 269 -28.32 -4.34 -20.47
CA LEU A 269 -28.71 -4.86 -21.78
C LEU A 269 -30.18 -5.30 -21.72
N THR A 270 -30.99 -4.83 -22.65
CA THR A 270 -32.41 -5.22 -22.71
C THR A 270 -32.81 -5.73 -24.10
N PRO A 271 -33.71 -6.74 -24.20
CA PRO A 271 -34.33 -7.12 -25.46
C PRO A 271 -35.54 -6.23 -25.81
N GLN A 272 -35.86 -5.21 -25.01
CA GLN A 272 -37.04 -4.35 -25.18
C GLN A 272 -36.69 -3.03 -25.88
N LEU A 273 -37.56 -2.57 -26.80
CA LEU A 273 -37.27 -1.44 -27.70
C LEU A 273 -37.51 -0.06 -27.06
N ASN A 274 -38.67 0.09 -26.40
CA ASN A 274 -39.20 1.37 -25.94
C ASN A 274 -39.08 1.52 -24.41
N VAL A 275 -37.94 1.10 -23.86
CA VAL A 275 -37.64 1.09 -22.42
C VAL A 275 -36.42 1.96 -22.14
N TRP A 276 -36.44 2.65 -21.00
CA TRP A 276 -35.31 3.38 -20.45
C TRP A 276 -35.19 3.06 -18.96
N PRO A 277 -33.97 2.92 -18.40
CA PRO A 277 -33.79 2.66 -16.98
C PRO A 277 -34.35 3.82 -16.15
N ARG A 278 -35.02 3.49 -15.04
CA ARG A 278 -35.55 4.44 -14.07
C ARG A 278 -35.17 3.98 -12.66
N CYS A 279 -34.65 4.90 -11.86
CA CYS A 279 -34.45 4.69 -10.42
C CYS A 279 -34.41 6.05 -9.71
N GLU A 280 -34.78 6.09 -8.44
CA GLU A 280 -34.64 7.26 -7.56
C GLU A 280 -33.18 7.50 -7.11
N CYS A 281 -32.22 7.24 -8.01
CA CYS A 281 -30.79 7.37 -7.74
C CYS A 281 -30.34 8.84 -7.79
N ARG A 282 -29.45 9.25 -6.87
CA ARG A 282 -28.89 10.61 -6.82
C ARG A 282 -27.99 10.93 -8.01
N ASN A 283 -27.02 10.07 -8.32
CA ASN A 283 -26.09 10.28 -9.44
C ASN A 283 -25.46 8.95 -9.88
N MET A 284 -25.80 8.47 -11.08
CA MET A 284 -25.28 7.21 -11.61
C MET A 284 -25.07 7.28 -13.13
N ASN A 285 -23.88 6.90 -13.57
CA ASN A 285 -23.49 6.76 -14.97
C ASN A 285 -23.68 5.30 -15.40
N ILE A 286 -24.40 5.09 -16.50
CA ILE A 286 -24.84 3.77 -16.94
C ILE A 286 -24.58 3.61 -18.43
N LEU A 287 -23.99 2.49 -18.85
CA LEU A 287 -23.97 2.10 -20.25
C LEU A 287 -25.18 1.22 -20.55
N PHE A 288 -26.11 1.73 -21.35
CA PHE A 288 -27.37 1.05 -21.69
C PHE A 288 -27.41 0.66 -23.16
N MET A 289 -27.56 -0.63 -23.44
CA MET A 289 -27.73 -1.16 -24.81
C MET A 289 -29.17 -1.62 -25.01
N LYS A 290 -29.81 -1.12 -26.07
CA LYS A 290 -31.16 -1.52 -26.48
C LYS A 290 -31.26 -1.71 -28.00
N PRO A 291 -32.12 -2.61 -28.50
CA PRO A 291 -32.40 -2.77 -29.92
C PRO A 291 -32.87 -1.47 -30.59
N GLU A 292 -32.34 -1.18 -31.79
CA GLU A 292 -32.76 -0.06 -32.63
C GLU A 292 -33.73 -0.53 -33.72
N PHE A 293 -34.79 0.25 -33.97
CA PHE A 293 -35.94 -0.19 -34.76
C PHE A 293 -36.27 0.78 -35.90
N ASN A 294 -35.91 0.40 -37.12
CA ASN A 294 -35.90 1.29 -38.29
C ASN A 294 -37.24 1.42 -39.06
N LYS A 295 -38.25 0.57 -38.83
CA LYS A 295 -39.54 0.63 -39.58
C LYS A 295 -40.74 0.10 -38.79
N LYS A 296 -41.67 0.99 -38.42
CA LYS A 296 -42.97 0.61 -37.81
C LYS A 296 -43.75 -0.39 -38.66
N SER A 297 -43.93 -1.60 -38.12
CA SER A 297 -44.76 -2.63 -38.70
C SER A 297 -46.14 -2.61 -38.03
N PRO A 298 -47.26 -2.75 -38.76
CA PRO A 298 -48.60 -2.68 -38.17
C PRO A 298 -48.94 -3.86 -37.24
N ILE A 299 -48.06 -4.86 -37.13
CA ILE A 299 -48.26 -6.12 -36.40
C ILE A 299 -47.70 -6.03 -34.97
N GLU A 300 -46.93 -4.99 -34.64
CA GLU A 300 -46.32 -4.75 -33.30
C GLU A 300 -47.30 -4.86 -32.13
N SER A 301 -48.57 -4.49 -32.31
CA SER A 301 -49.60 -4.53 -31.25
C SER A 301 -50.12 -5.93 -30.92
N SER A 302 -49.92 -6.91 -31.81
CA SER A 302 -50.38 -8.29 -31.63
C SER A 302 -49.30 -9.24 -31.08
N LEU A 303 -48.03 -8.81 -31.09
CA LEU A 303 -46.90 -9.62 -30.64
C LEU A 303 -46.63 -9.44 -29.14
N SER A 304 -46.29 -10.54 -28.47
CA SER A 304 -45.83 -10.53 -27.07
C SER A 304 -44.53 -9.73 -26.89
N LYS A 305 -44.28 -9.23 -25.67
CA LYS A 305 -42.95 -8.76 -25.28
C LYS A 305 -42.05 -9.97 -24.90
N PRO A 306 -40.73 -9.92 -25.14
CA PRO A 306 -40.01 -8.89 -25.89
C PRO A 306 -40.24 -8.99 -27.41
N VAL A 307 -40.56 -7.85 -28.03
CA VAL A 307 -41.00 -7.80 -29.45
C VAL A 307 -39.94 -8.32 -30.41
N ILE A 308 -38.65 -8.16 -30.09
CA ILE A 308 -37.54 -8.65 -30.93
C ILE A 308 -37.57 -10.16 -31.16
N SER A 309 -37.71 -10.94 -30.09
CA SER A 309 -37.78 -12.40 -30.16
C SER A 309 -39.12 -12.85 -30.72
N SER A 310 -40.22 -12.18 -30.34
CA SER A 310 -41.55 -12.48 -30.88
C SER A 310 -41.60 -12.32 -32.41
N ALA A 311 -41.05 -11.22 -32.94
CA ALA A 311 -40.99 -10.96 -34.38
C ALA A 311 -40.11 -11.98 -35.10
N PHE A 312 -38.96 -12.35 -34.52
CA PHE A 312 -38.08 -13.38 -35.08
C PHE A 312 -38.77 -14.74 -35.22
N TYR A 313 -39.41 -15.26 -34.18
CA TYR A 313 -40.14 -16.54 -34.26
C TYR A 313 -41.29 -16.48 -35.29
N TYR A 314 -42.01 -15.37 -35.33
CA TYR A 314 -43.10 -15.14 -36.29
C TYR A 314 -42.59 -15.15 -37.75
N ASP A 315 -41.49 -14.45 -38.04
CA ASP A 315 -40.87 -14.41 -39.36
C ASP A 315 -40.29 -15.78 -39.76
N LEU A 316 -39.64 -16.49 -38.83
CA LEU A 316 -39.04 -17.80 -39.05
C LEU A 316 -40.08 -18.84 -39.50
N ILE A 317 -41.27 -18.84 -38.90
CA ILE A 317 -42.36 -19.77 -39.25
C ILE A 317 -42.92 -19.46 -40.63
N GLN A 318 -43.14 -18.18 -40.94
CA GLN A 318 -43.59 -17.79 -42.28
C GLN A 318 -42.56 -18.16 -43.35
N LEU A 319 -41.27 -18.00 -43.05
CA LEU A 319 -40.19 -18.41 -43.94
C LEU A 319 -40.19 -19.92 -44.17
N GLY A 320 -40.25 -20.73 -43.10
CA GLY A 320 -40.26 -22.19 -43.18
C GLY A 320 -41.43 -22.74 -43.99
N VAL A 321 -42.65 -22.28 -43.70
CA VAL A 321 -43.87 -22.71 -44.42
C VAL A 321 -43.82 -22.33 -45.89
N ARG A 322 -43.41 -21.10 -46.23
CA ARG A 322 -43.33 -20.65 -47.63
C ARG A 322 -42.22 -21.39 -48.39
N ALA A 323 -41.08 -21.64 -47.77
CA ALA A 323 -39.98 -22.39 -48.39
C ALA A 323 -40.37 -23.84 -48.66
N MET A 324 -41.00 -24.53 -47.69
CA MET A 324 -41.45 -25.90 -47.88
C MET A 324 -42.61 -26.00 -48.88
N LYS A 325 -43.54 -25.02 -48.89
CA LYS A 325 -44.57 -24.93 -49.92
C LYS A 325 -43.97 -24.79 -51.32
N SER A 326 -42.93 -23.98 -51.46
CA SER A 326 -42.21 -23.83 -52.73
C SER A 326 -41.49 -25.11 -53.18
N ALA A 327 -40.89 -25.86 -52.26
CA ALA A 327 -40.29 -27.17 -52.57
C ALA A 327 -41.34 -28.24 -52.98
N LEU A 328 -42.55 -28.19 -52.39
CA LEU A 328 -43.69 -29.02 -52.77
C LEU A 328 -44.27 -28.65 -54.15
N ASP A 329 -44.36 -27.36 -54.47
CA ASP A 329 -44.92 -26.88 -55.73
C ASP A 329 -44.00 -27.16 -56.93
N ASP A 330 -42.67 -27.11 -56.74
CA ASP A 330 -41.67 -27.48 -57.74
C ASP A 330 -41.44 -29.00 -57.85
N GLY A 331 -41.98 -29.79 -56.92
CA GLY A 331 -41.84 -31.25 -56.88
C GLY A 331 -40.50 -31.76 -56.35
N GLU A 332 -39.72 -30.92 -55.67
CA GLU A 332 -38.51 -31.34 -54.95
C GLU A 332 -38.85 -32.23 -53.75
N TRP A 333 -39.92 -31.90 -53.02
CA TRP A 333 -40.45 -32.74 -51.93
C TRP A 333 -41.60 -33.64 -52.43
N PRO A 334 -41.59 -34.96 -52.14
CA PRO A 334 -42.62 -35.87 -52.64
C PRO A 334 -43.99 -35.58 -52.04
N ILE A 335 -45.05 -35.74 -52.85
CA ILE A 335 -46.45 -35.54 -52.44
C ILE A 335 -46.82 -36.46 -51.26
N GLU A 336 -46.30 -37.69 -51.23
CA GLU A 336 -46.42 -38.64 -50.13
C GLU A 336 -45.03 -39.00 -49.59
N PRO A 337 -44.50 -38.26 -48.59
CA PRO A 337 -43.20 -38.56 -48.03
C PRO A 337 -43.28 -39.81 -47.14
N ARG A 338 -42.30 -40.72 -47.30
CA ARG A 338 -42.18 -41.88 -46.41
C ARG A 338 -41.40 -41.49 -45.16
N HIS A 339 -41.96 -41.74 -43.99
CA HIS A 339 -41.33 -41.54 -42.70
C HIS A 339 -41.29 -42.85 -41.91
N ILE A 340 -40.35 -42.96 -40.99
CA ILE A 340 -40.27 -44.04 -40.01
C ILE A 340 -40.89 -43.58 -38.68
N THR A 341 -41.47 -44.52 -37.94
CA THR A 341 -41.96 -44.32 -36.57
C THR A 341 -40.80 -44.46 -35.59
N CYS A 342 -40.88 -43.81 -34.42
CA CYS A 342 -39.88 -43.93 -33.36
C CYS A 342 -39.62 -45.40 -32.99
N ASP A 343 -40.69 -46.19 -32.84
CA ASP A 343 -40.66 -47.64 -32.55
C ASP A 343 -39.82 -48.48 -33.56
N LYS A 344 -39.60 -47.96 -34.78
CA LYS A 344 -38.94 -48.69 -35.88
C LYS A 344 -37.51 -48.21 -36.15
N TYR A 345 -37.00 -47.22 -35.42
CA TYR A 345 -35.65 -46.70 -35.65
C TYR A 345 -34.59 -47.67 -35.12
N ASP A 346 -33.67 -48.11 -36.00
CA ASP A 346 -32.61 -49.08 -35.68
C ASP A 346 -31.22 -48.52 -36.07
N LYS A 347 -31.04 -47.20 -35.90
CA LYS A 347 -29.81 -46.41 -36.17
C LYS A 347 -29.30 -46.38 -37.61
N THR A 348 -29.65 -47.38 -38.43
CA THR A 348 -29.15 -47.63 -39.78
C THR A 348 -30.18 -47.30 -40.86
N ASN A 349 -31.42 -47.01 -40.48
CA ASN A 349 -32.57 -46.85 -41.37
C ASN A 349 -33.10 -45.40 -41.48
N THR A 350 -32.27 -44.40 -41.18
CA THR A 350 -32.58 -42.99 -41.42
C THR A 350 -32.83 -42.74 -42.92
N PRO A 351 -33.96 -42.13 -43.33
CA PRO A 351 -34.24 -41.85 -44.74
C PRO A 351 -33.32 -40.77 -45.33
N GLU A 352 -32.71 -41.04 -46.48
CA GLU A 352 -32.13 -39.98 -47.33
C GLU A 352 -33.26 -39.17 -47.99
N ARG A 353 -33.10 -37.84 -48.05
CA ARG A 353 -34.12 -36.93 -48.62
C ARG A 353 -33.71 -36.32 -49.95
N LYS A 354 -32.44 -35.95 -50.14
CA LYS A 354 -31.89 -35.32 -51.35
C LYS A 354 -32.58 -34.00 -51.72
N VAL A 355 -33.08 -33.27 -50.72
CA VAL A 355 -33.79 -31.99 -50.86
C VAL A 355 -33.00 -30.88 -50.18
N ASN A 356 -32.59 -29.88 -50.97
CA ASN A 356 -31.80 -28.75 -50.49
C ASN A 356 -32.69 -27.63 -49.95
N PHE A 357 -33.33 -27.90 -48.82
CA PHE A 357 -34.22 -26.98 -48.13
C PHE A 357 -33.51 -25.66 -47.75
N PHE A 358 -32.21 -25.71 -47.43
CA PHE A 358 -31.40 -24.52 -47.13
C PHE A 358 -31.36 -23.49 -48.28
N ASN A 359 -31.17 -23.93 -49.52
CA ASN A 359 -31.22 -23.04 -50.68
C ASN A 359 -32.63 -22.46 -50.85
N ARG A 360 -33.68 -23.28 -50.65
CA ARG A 360 -35.07 -22.83 -50.73
C ARG A 360 -35.43 -21.77 -49.67
N LEU A 361 -34.91 -21.91 -48.45
CA LEU A 361 -34.99 -20.89 -47.40
C LEU A 361 -34.31 -19.59 -47.84
N LYS A 362 -33.09 -19.65 -48.40
CA LYS A 362 -32.37 -18.46 -48.90
C LYS A 362 -33.11 -17.74 -50.02
N GLU A 363 -33.71 -18.47 -50.95
CA GLU A 363 -34.47 -17.89 -52.07
C GLU A 363 -35.78 -17.27 -51.60
N THR A 364 -36.52 -17.97 -50.73
CA THR A 364 -37.76 -17.46 -50.13
C THR A 364 -37.49 -16.20 -49.30
N TYR A 365 -36.38 -16.18 -48.55
CA TYR A 365 -35.98 -15.05 -47.72
C TYR A 365 -35.65 -13.78 -48.54
N LYS A 366 -35.07 -13.90 -49.74
CA LYS A 366 -34.84 -12.73 -50.63
C LYS A 366 -36.14 -12.00 -51.00
N ASN A 367 -37.26 -12.71 -51.05
CA ASN A 367 -38.58 -12.18 -51.39
C ASN A 367 -39.42 -11.82 -50.15
N MET A 368 -38.86 -11.93 -48.94
CA MET A 368 -39.54 -11.66 -47.68
C MET A 368 -38.97 -10.41 -47.01
N THR A 369 -39.83 -9.46 -46.64
CA THR A 369 -39.43 -8.37 -45.73
C THR A 369 -39.56 -8.87 -44.30
N PRO A 370 -38.47 -8.90 -43.50
CA PRO A 370 -38.58 -9.24 -42.08
C PRO A 370 -39.42 -8.19 -41.35
N THR A 371 -40.20 -8.64 -40.37
CA THR A 371 -40.99 -7.80 -39.46
C THR A 371 -40.05 -6.97 -38.58
N TYR A 372 -38.93 -7.56 -38.16
CA TYR A 372 -37.87 -6.79 -37.51
C TYR A 372 -36.46 -7.33 -37.74
N ALA A 373 -36.05 -8.36 -37.00
CA ALA A 373 -34.72 -8.95 -37.11
C ALA A 373 -34.65 -9.81 -38.38
N GLY A 374 -33.80 -9.43 -39.33
CA GLY A 374 -33.55 -10.24 -40.51
C GLY A 374 -32.80 -11.54 -40.14
N ILE A 375 -32.58 -12.41 -41.12
CA ILE A 375 -31.69 -13.57 -40.98
C ILE A 375 -30.43 -13.33 -41.81
N LYS A 376 -29.26 -13.54 -41.19
CA LYS A 376 -27.95 -13.56 -41.83
C LYS A 376 -27.44 -15.00 -41.87
N TRP A 377 -27.38 -15.54 -43.08
CA TRP A 377 -26.94 -16.91 -43.32
C TRP A 377 -25.41 -17.01 -43.30
N GLY A 378 -24.86 -17.71 -42.30
CA GLY A 378 -23.50 -18.23 -42.33
C GLY A 378 -23.29 -19.40 -43.31
N SER A 379 -22.15 -20.08 -43.20
CA SER A 379 -21.77 -21.26 -43.97
C SER A 379 -22.30 -22.58 -43.38
N LYS A 380 -22.45 -22.65 -42.05
CA LYS A 380 -22.91 -23.82 -41.30
C LYS A 380 -23.92 -23.48 -40.18
N ASN A 381 -24.56 -24.51 -39.64
CA ASN A 381 -25.29 -24.44 -38.36
C ASN A 381 -24.37 -23.91 -37.24
N GLY A 382 -24.93 -23.08 -36.35
CA GLY A 382 -24.15 -22.30 -35.38
C GLY A 382 -23.55 -21.00 -35.92
N GLU A 383 -23.65 -20.71 -37.23
CA GLU A 383 -23.29 -19.40 -37.80
C GLU A 383 -24.49 -18.60 -38.32
N HIS A 384 -25.58 -19.27 -38.75
CA HIS A 384 -26.81 -18.63 -39.18
C HIS A 384 -27.49 -17.95 -37.99
N ARG A 385 -27.88 -16.69 -38.14
CA ARG A 385 -28.32 -15.87 -37.00
C ARG A 385 -29.31 -14.77 -37.34
N ALA A 386 -30.05 -14.32 -36.34
CA ALA A 386 -30.77 -13.06 -36.41
C ALA A 386 -29.82 -11.88 -36.67
N ASN A 387 -30.26 -10.91 -37.47
CA ASN A 387 -29.53 -9.73 -37.90
C ASN A 387 -30.31 -8.48 -37.48
N PHE A 388 -29.87 -7.87 -36.39
CA PHE A 388 -30.43 -6.66 -35.78
C PHE A 388 -29.28 -5.81 -35.22
N GLU A 389 -29.59 -4.57 -34.89
CA GLU A 389 -28.63 -3.60 -34.37
C GLU A 389 -29.08 -3.13 -32.98
N MET A 390 -28.12 -2.98 -32.06
CA MET A 390 -28.33 -2.40 -30.74
C MET A 390 -27.64 -1.05 -30.66
N SER A 391 -28.41 -0.03 -30.31
CA SER A 391 -27.90 1.31 -29.99
C SER A 391 -27.31 1.34 -28.57
N ILE A 392 -26.19 2.04 -28.39
CA ILE A 392 -25.42 2.14 -27.14
C ILE A 392 -25.57 3.56 -26.60
N HIS A 393 -26.26 3.72 -25.47
CA HIS A 393 -26.49 5.00 -24.82
C HIS A 393 -25.70 5.09 -23.52
N LEU A 394 -24.96 6.19 -23.33
CA LEU A 394 -24.47 6.58 -22.03
C LEU A 394 -25.57 7.40 -21.34
N VAL A 395 -26.05 6.91 -20.20
CA VAL A 395 -27.21 7.46 -19.48
C VAL A 395 -26.77 7.95 -18.11
N ASP A 396 -26.92 9.26 -17.88
CA ASP A 396 -26.65 9.89 -16.59
C ASP A 396 -27.97 10.14 -15.84
N ILE A 397 -28.27 9.33 -14.84
CA ILE A 397 -29.43 9.51 -13.95
C ILE A 397 -29.04 10.43 -12.80
N LYS A 398 -29.80 11.51 -12.60
CA LYS A 398 -29.63 12.48 -11.51
C LYS A 398 -30.95 12.77 -10.83
N ASP A 399 -30.99 12.61 -9.50
CA ASP A 399 -32.16 12.85 -8.65
C ASP A 399 -33.47 12.26 -9.21
N GLY A 400 -33.43 10.99 -9.65
CA GLY A 400 -34.58 10.29 -10.22
C GLY A 400 -34.87 10.54 -11.71
N ILE A 401 -34.20 11.52 -12.33
CA ILE A 401 -34.45 11.94 -13.72
C ILE A 401 -33.27 11.54 -14.60
N VAL A 402 -33.58 10.96 -15.77
CA VAL A 402 -32.59 10.76 -16.84
C VAL A 402 -32.20 12.13 -17.39
N SER A 403 -31.02 12.63 -16.98
CA SER A 403 -30.61 14.01 -17.23
C SER A 403 -30.01 14.20 -18.63
N ASN A 404 -29.12 13.29 -19.03
CA ASN A 404 -28.49 13.25 -20.34
C ASN A 404 -28.51 11.80 -20.86
N THR A 405 -28.90 11.64 -22.13
CA THR A 405 -28.70 10.40 -22.91
C THR A 405 -27.77 10.73 -24.07
N ILE A 406 -26.53 10.25 -24.02
CA ILE A 406 -25.54 10.46 -25.07
C ILE A 406 -25.48 9.20 -25.94
N ASP A 407 -25.92 9.32 -27.19
CA ASP A 407 -25.78 8.23 -28.16
C ASP A 407 -24.29 8.02 -28.46
N SER A 408 -23.79 6.84 -28.14
CA SER A 408 -22.36 6.56 -27.96
C SER A 408 -21.84 5.44 -28.85
N GLY A 409 -22.71 4.83 -29.67
CA GLY A 409 -22.34 3.87 -30.70
C GLY A 409 -23.45 2.90 -31.05
N SER A 410 -23.13 1.95 -31.94
CA SER A 410 -24.01 0.83 -32.26
C SER A 410 -23.27 -0.50 -32.28
N TRP A 411 -24.03 -1.59 -32.21
CA TRP A 411 -23.52 -2.95 -32.34
C TRP A 411 -24.43 -3.80 -33.21
N ASN A 412 -23.88 -4.34 -34.29
CA ASN A 412 -24.58 -5.27 -35.17
C ASN A 412 -24.40 -6.71 -34.64
N ALA A 413 -25.52 -7.38 -34.34
CA ALA A 413 -25.57 -8.65 -33.62
C ALA A 413 -24.70 -9.74 -34.28
N SER A 414 -23.67 -10.17 -33.56
CA SER A 414 -22.63 -11.06 -34.10
C SER A 414 -21.76 -11.63 -32.99
N ILE A 415 -21.36 -12.89 -33.10
CA ILE A 415 -20.41 -13.54 -32.18
C ILE A 415 -19.06 -12.78 -32.13
N SER A 416 -18.61 -12.27 -33.28
CA SER A 416 -17.24 -11.74 -33.46
C SER A 416 -17.16 -10.32 -34.00
N ALA A 417 -18.28 -9.60 -34.20
CA ALA A 417 -18.20 -8.21 -34.67
C ALA A 417 -17.92 -7.26 -33.49
N PRO A 418 -16.94 -6.34 -33.61
CA PRO A 418 -16.65 -5.35 -32.58
C PRO A 418 -17.76 -4.29 -32.47
N LEU A 419 -17.76 -3.55 -31.36
CA LEU A 419 -18.70 -2.43 -31.14
C LEU A 419 -18.26 -1.21 -31.97
N GLN A 420 -19.21 -0.55 -32.63
CA GLN A 420 -18.98 0.71 -33.34
C GLN A 420 -19.18 1.88 -32.37
N ILE A 421 -18.17 2.15 -31.53
CA ILE A 421 -18.20 3.27 -30.59
C ILE A 421 -18.01 4.60 -31.36
N THR A 422 -18.93 5.54 -31.17
CA THR A 422 -18.87 6.89 -31.74
C THR A 422 -18.32 7.92 -30.76
N ASN A 423 -18.48 7.71 -29.44
CA ASN A 423 -17.95 8.58 -28.40
C ASN A 423 -16.94 7.85 -27.49
N ASN A 424 -15.74 8.43 -27.34
CA ASN A 424 -14.69 7.89 -26.47
C ASN A 424 -15.00 7.99 -24.97
N ASP A 425 -15.98 8.81 -24.55
CA ASP A 425 -16.39 8.92 -23.13
C ASP A 425 -16.84 7.58 -22.54
N VAL A 426 -17.29 6.62 -23.37
CA VAL A 426 -17.62 5.25 -22.96
C VAL A 426 -16.45 4.57 -22.22
N MET A 427 -15.20 4.86 -22.58
CA MET A 427 -14.02 4.32 -21.91
C MET A 427 -13.93 4.74 -20.43
N ASN A 428 -14.46 5.92 -20.08
CA ASN A 428 -14.49 6.46 -18.72
C ASN A 428 -15.64 5.89 -17.86
N THR A 429 -16.47 4.99 -18.43
CA THR A 429 -17.61 4.35 -17.74
C THR A 429 -17.19 3.09 -16.97
N THR A 430 -15.94 2.65 -17.13
CA THR A 430 -15.38 1.51 -16.37
C THR A 430 -15.15 1.87 -14.90
N ALA A 431 -15.33 0.88 -14.03
CA ALA A 431 -15.08 1.04 -12.60
C ALA A 431 -13.63 1.44 -12.30
N VAL A 432 -13.43 2.59 -11.63
CA VAL A 432 -12.11 3.02 -11.18
C VAL A 432 -11.64 2.12 -10.05
N LYS A 433 -10.46 1.52 -10.19
CA LYS A 433 -9.82 0.68 -9.15
C LYS A 433 -9.69 1.47 -7.85
N SER A 434 -10.40 1.06 -6.81
CA SER A 434 -10.46 1.74 -5.52
C SER A 434 -10.19 0.78 -4.37
N TYR A 435 -9.13 1.00 -3.59
CA TYR A 435 -8.70 0.13 -2.50
C TYR A 435 -9.03 0.70 -1.11
N ARG A 436 -9.39 -0.17 -0.17
CA ARG A 436 -9.68 0.15 1.22
C ARG A 436 -8.38 0.10 2.02
N VAL A 437 -7.95 1.23 2.53
CA VAL A 437 -6.74 1.39 3.33
C VAL A 437 -7.14 1.49 4.79
N VAL A 438 -6.61 0.60 5.62
CA VAL A 438 -6.73 0.68 7.07
C VAL A 438 -5.44 1.26 7.66
N THR A 439 -5.56 2.12 8.67
CA THR A 439 -4.43 2.77 9.32
C THR A 439 -4.65 2.96 10.83
N ILE A 440 -3.63 3.48 11.51
CA ILE A 440 -3.73 4.01 12.87
C ILE A 440 -3.02 5.37 12.93
N ILE A 441 -3.47 6.25 13.83
CA ILE A 441 -2.78 7.53 14.07
C ILE A 441 -1.47 7.28 14.81
N HIS A 442 -0.35 7.63 14.17
CA HIS A 442 1.01 7.55 14.74
C HIS A 442 1.91 8.64 14.11
N PRO A 443 2.14 9.78 14.80
CA PRO A 443 3.05 10.82 14.31
C PRO A 443 4.48 10.32 14.08
N PRO A 444 5.24 10.85 13.09
CA PRO A 444 4.82 11.70 11.97
C PRO A 444 4.36 10.88 10.75
N PHE A 445 4.08 9.58 10.91
CA PHE A 445 3.74 8.66 9.81
C PHE A 445 2.31 8.85 9.31
N VAL A 446 1.35 8.92 10.23
CA VAL A 446 -0.07 9.19 9.96
C VAL A 446 -0.62 10.04 11.10
N MET A 447 -1.23 11.15 10.74
CA MET A 447 -1.87 12.12 11.62
C MET A 447 -3.24 12.47 11.03
N TYR A 448 -4.15 12.94 11.87
CA TYR A 448 -5.52 13.29 11.48
C TYR A 448 -5.77 14.77 11.76
N ASN A 449 -6.29 15.48 10.77
CA ASN A 449 -6.70 16.88 10.93
C ASN A 449 -8.23 16.92 11.14
N GLU A 450 -8.65 17.19 12.38
CA GLU A 450 -10.06 17.24 12.76
C GLU A 450 -10.85 18.36 12.05
N GLU A 451 -10.21 19.46 11.64
CA GLU A 451 -10.87 20.60 10.97
C GLU A 451 -11.30 20.26 9.54
N ASN A 452 -10.45 19.53 8.81
CA ASN A 452 -10.67 19.16 7.40
C ASN A 452 -11.18 17.71 7.24
N GLY A 453 -11.16 16.90 8.30
CA GLY A 453 -11.50 15.48 8.26
C GLY A 453 -10.50 14.61 7.48
N THR A 454 -9.28 15.11 7.22
CA THR A 454 -8.28 14.45 6.35
C THR A 454 -7.11 13.85 7.12
N TYR A 455 -6.60 12.73 6.62
CA TYR A 455 -5.34 12.14 7.08
C TYR A 455 -4.16 12.76 6.34
N TYR A 456 -3.05 12.98 7.04
CA TYR A 456 -1.80 13.54 6.49
C TYR A 456 -0.59 12.92 7.22
N GLY A 457 0.59 12.90 6.60
CA GLY A 457 1.79 12.30 7.19
C GLY A 457 2.65 11.53 6.19
N PHE A 458 3.84 11.10 6.61
CA PHE A 458 4.81 10.43 5.72
C PHE A 458 4.24 9.24 4.95
N CYS A 459 3.38 8.42 5.58
CA CYS A 459 2.80 7.25 4.91
C CYS A 459 1.69 7.63 3.93
N ILE A 460 1.01 8.76 4.15
CA ILE A 460 -0.03 9.28 3.25
C ILE A 460 0.61 9.79 1.96
N ASP A 461 1.63 10.66 2.09
CA ASP A 461 2.41 11.16 0.95
C ASP A 461 3.05 10.01 0.14
N LEU A 462 3.54 8.98 0.83
CA LEU A 462 4.07 7.76 0.19
C LEU A 462 2.97 7.00 -0.57
N LEU A 463 1.77 6.87 0.01
CA LEU A 463 0.67 6.19 -0.64
C LEU A 463 0.16 6.98 -1.86
N ASP A 464 0.13 8.31 -1.83
CA ASP A 464 -0.20 9.14 -3.00
C ASP A 464 0.85 9.01 -4.11
N GLU A 465 2.14 8.97 -3.79
CA GLU A 465 3.20 8.70 -4.77
C GLU A 465 3.09 7.30 -5.41
N ILE A 466 2.63 6.31 -4.63
CA ILE A 466 2.31 4.97 -5.14
C ILE A 466 1.02 5.00 -5.99
N LYS A 467 0.00 5.75 -5.57
CA LYS A 467 -1.29 5.95 -6.25
C LYS A 467 -1.09 6.53 -7.65
N ASP A 468 -0.29 7.58 -7.77
CA ASP A 468 0.03 8.25 -9.04
C ASP A 468 0.91 7.37 -9.95
N THR A 469 1.73 6.48 -9.37
CA THR A 469 2.57 5.55 -10.13
C THR A 469 1.80 4.35 -10.68
N VAL A 470 0.79 3.86 -9.94
CA VAL A 470 0.04 2.62 -10.27
C VAL A 470 -1.33 2.90 -10.90
N GLY A 471 -1.93 4.07 -10.67
CA GLY A 471 -3.21 4.50 -11.24
C GLY A 471 -4.44 3.91 -10.54
N PHE A 472 -4.57 4.12 -9.23
CA PHE A 472 -5.76 3.73 -8.45
C PHE A 472 -6.34 4.91 -7.66
N GLN A 473 -7.42 4.67 -6.92
CA GLN A 473 -7.94 5.54 -5.87
C GLN A 473 -8.00 4.78 -4.55
N TYR A 474 -8.06 5.45 -3.42
CA TYR A 474 -8.14 4.79 -2.12
C TYR A 474 -9.05 5.51 -1.15
N GLU A 475 -9.51 4.79 -0.13
CA GLU A 475 -10.30 5.30 0.99
C GLU A 475 -9.60 4.89 2.28
N ILE A 476 -9.30 5.85 3.17
CA ILE A 476 -8.59 5.60 4.43
C ILE A 476 -9.57 5.56 5.60
N ARG A 477 -9.47 4.52 6.44
CA ARG A 477 -10.13 4.44 7.74
C ARG A 477 -9.16 4.07 8.86
N GLU A 478 -9.38 4.62 10.05
CA GLU A 478 -8.74 4.13 11.27
C GLU A 478 -9.31 2.76 11.67
N THR A 479 -8.51 1.88 12.29
CA THR A 479 -9.03 0.66 12.95
C THR A 479 -9.90 1.00 14.15
N GLU A 480 -11.00 0.26 14.32
CA GLU A 480 -11.86 0.32 15.52
C GLU A 480 -11.06 0.13 16.84
N ASP A 481 -10.13 -0.84 16.87
CA ASP A 481 -9.30 -1.15 18.04
C ASP A 481 -8.13 -0.17 18.31
N ARG A 482 -7.83 0.75 17.38
CA ARG A 482 -6.60 1.60 17.35
C ARG A 482 -5.28 0.85 17.60
N ARG A 483 -5.13 -0.34 17.00
CA ARG A 483 -3.97 -1.24 17.20
C ARG A 483 -3.42 -1.76 15.89
N TYR A 484 -2.09 -1.91 15.81
CA TYR A 484 -1.41 -2.55 14.68
C TYR A 484 -1.87 -3.99 14.41
N GLY A 485 -2.23 -4.71 15.47
CA GLY A 485 -2.59 -6.12 15.41
C GLY A 485 -1.52 -7.04 15.98
N SER A 486 -1.97 -7.92 16.86
CA SER A 486 -1.20 -8.86 17.67
C SER A 486 -1.96 -10.18 17.75
N LEU A 487 -1.22 -11.28 17.91
CA LEU A 487 -1.83 -12.60 18.09
C LEU A 487 -2.27 -12.76 19.55
N ASN A 488 -3.58 -12.89 19.76
CA ASN A 488 -4.15 -13.20 21.08
C ASN A 488 -3.89 -14.68 21.45
N PRO A 489 -3.89 -15.06 22.75
CA PRO A 489 -3.66 -16.45 23.18
C PRO A 489 -4.67 -17.48 22.66
N ASN A 490 -5.86 -17.04 22.24
CA ASN A 490 -6.90 -17.86 21.61
C ASN A 490 -6.65 -18.13 20.10
N GLY A 491 -5.56 -17.62 19.52
CA GLY A 491 -5.24 -17.74 18.10
C GLY A 491 -5.89 -16.69 17.18
N SER A 492 -6.74 -15.80 17.70
CA SER A 492 -7.34 -14.72 16.90
C SER A 492 -6.40 -13.51 16.77
N TRP A 493 -6.43 -12.84 15.63
CA TRP A 493 -5.78 -11.53 15.45
C TRP A 493 -6.73 -10.39 15.85
N ASN A 494 -6.15 -9.25 16.24
CA ASN A 494 -6.85 -7.97 16.45
C ASN A 494 -6.28 -6.86 15.54
N GLY A 495 -6.82 -5.64 15.61
CA GLY A 495 -6.26 -4.46 14.91
C GLY A 495 -6.16 -4.58 13.38
N MET A 496 -5.22 -3.84 12.77
CA MET A 496 -5.04 -3.81 11.30
C MET A 496 -4.84 -5.20 10.67
N MET A 497 -4.09 -6.08 11.35
CA MET A 497 -3.86 -7.46 10.88
C MET A 497 -5.18 -8.22 10.72
N ARG A 498 -6.12 -8.06 11.67
CA ARG A 498 -7.44 -8.68 11.58
C ARG A 498 -8.24 -8.15 10.40
N GLU A 499 -8.23 -6.84 10.15
CA GLU A 499 -8.97 -6.23 9.04
C GLU A 499 -8.51 -6.73 7.66
N LEU A 500 -7.22 -7.06 7.51
CA LEU A 500 -6.67 -7.70 6.30
C LEU A 500 -7.09 -9.17 6.19
N ILE A 501 -7.03 -9.95 7.28
CA ILE A 501 -7.43 -11.36 7.31
C ILE A 501 -8.94 -11.52 7.03
N ASP A 502 -9.77 -10.67 7.64
CA ASP A 502 -11.22 -10.61 7.44
C ASP A 502 -11.61 -10.03 6.05
N LYS A 503 -10.63 -9.63 5.21
CA LYS A 503 -10.82 -8.93 3.92
C LYS A 503 -11.71 -7.68 4.00
N ARG A 504 -11.75 -7.04 5.16
CA ARG A 504 -12.44 -5.75 5.38
C ARG A 504 -11.56 -4.58 4.93
N ALA A 505 -10.25 -4.77 4.81
CA ALA A 505 -9.31 -3.84 4.19
C ALA A 505 -8.42 -4.57 3.17
N ASP A 506 -7.87 -3.83 2.21
CA ASP A 506 -7.01 -4.36 1.13
C ASP A 506 -5.53 -4.09 1.42
N ILE A 507 -5.26 -2.96 2.08
CA ILE A 507 -3.94 -2.43 2.42
C ILE A 507 -3.97 -1.98 3.89
N ALA A 508 -2.95 -2.34 4.68
CA ALA A 508 -2.69 -1.73 5.99
C ALA A 508 -1.48 -0.81 5.89
N LEU A 509 -1.69 0.46 6.21
CA LEU A 509 -0.74 1.55 6.06
C LEU A 509 -0.35 2.11 7.43
N GLY A 510 0.96 2.26 7.67
CA GLY A 510 1.50 2.85 8.90
C GLY A 510 2.87 2.26 9.22
N SER A 511 3.43 2.58 10.39
CA SER A 511 4.70 2.05 10.93
C SER A 511 4.61 0.57 11.34
N VAL A 512 4.21 -0.31 10.41
CA VAL A 512 4.02 -1.74 10.66
C VAL A 512 5.35 -2.47 10.62
N TRP A 513 5.79 -2.97 11.77
CA TRP A 513 6.95 -3.86 11.88
C TRP A 513 6.73 -5.18 11.12
N VAL A 514 7.67 -5.49 10.21
CA VAL A 514 7.76 -6.82 9.58
C VAL A 514 8.22 -7.85 10.62
N THR A 515 7.42 -8.89 10.82
CA THR A 515 7.66 -9.95 11.81
C THR A 515 7.14 -11.28 11.27
N ALA A 516 7.84 -12.38 11.58
CA ALA A 516 7.51 -13.72 11.07
C ALA A 516 6.08 -14.19 11.43
N GLU A 517 5.52 -13.72 12.55
CA GLU A 517 4.13 -14.02 12.92
C GLU A 517 3.10 -13.34 11.98
N ARG A 518 3.38 -12.10 11.55
CA ARG A 518 2.52 -11.35 10.62
C ARG A 518 2.71 -11.82 9.18
N GLU A 519 3.95 -12.07 8.77
CA GLU A 519 4.30 -12.57 7.43
C GLU A 519 3.66 -13.93 7.10
N ARG A 520 3.28 -14.71 8.12
CA ARG A 520 2.49 -15.94 7.95
C ARG A 520 1.04 -15.71 7.49
N VAL A 521 0.45 -14.55 7.80
CA VAL A 521 -0.98 -14.26 7.62
C VAL A 521 -1.27 -13.09 6.67
N VAL A 522 -0.29 -12.20 6.43
CA VAL A 522 -0.36 -11.09 5.49
C VAL A 522 0.93 -11.01 4.68
N ASP A 523 0.85 -10.49 3.47
CA ASP A 523 2.02 -10.25 2.63
C ASP A 523 2.56 -8.84 2.88
N PHE A 524 3.88 -8.70 3.03
CA PHE A 524 4.54 -7.40 3.11
C PHE A 524 5.14 -6.98 1.76
N THR A 525 5.14 -5.68 1.49
CA THR A 525 5.94 -5.10 0.40
C THR A 525 7.42 -5.13 0.74
N VAL A 526 8.28 -4.78 -0.23
CA VAL A 526 9.63 -4.30 0.07
C VAL A 526 9.55 -3.16 1.11
N PRO A 527 10.47 -3.12 2.07
CA PRO A 527 10.44 -2.11 3.11
C PRO A 527 10.72 -0.72 2.54
N TYR A 528 10.07 0.29 3.13
CA TYR A 528 10.31 1.70 2.81
C TYR A 528 11.16 2.39 3.89
N TYR A 529 11.37 1.73 5.03
CA TYR A 529 12.15 2.22 6.17
C TYR A 529 12.94 1.05 6.80
N ASP A 530 14.21 0.91 6.45
CA ASP A 530 14.99 -0.31 6.76
C ASP A 530 15.58 -0.34 8.17
N LEU A 531 15.90 0.84 8.72
CA LEU A 531 16.59 1.02 9.98
C LEU A 531 15.68 1.70 11.00
N VAL A 532 14.82 0.90 11.63
CA VAL A 532 14.11 1.27 12.86
C VAL A 532 14.34 0.18 13.88
N GLY A 533 14.64 0.55 15.12
CA GLY A 533 14.77 -0.39 16.23
C GLY A 533 14.01 0.10 17.45
N LEU A 534 14.29 -0.50 18.59
CA LEU A 534 14.01 0.10 19.89
C LEU A 534 15.17 0.99 20.28
N SER A 535 14.88 2.08 20.98
CA SER A 535 15.88 3.00 21.51
C SER A 535 15.49 3.44 22.92
N ILE A 536 16.39 4.16 23.59
CA ILE A 536 16.20 4.64 24.96
C ILE A 536 16.09 6.18 24.90
N MET A 537 15.20 6.76 25.69
CA MET A 537 14.99 8.20 25.80
C MET A 537 15.10 8.64 27.25
N MET A 538 15.89 9.68 27.50
CA MET A 538 16.13 10.23 28.83
C MET A 538 16.02 11.75 28.83
N LEU A 539 15.90 12.34 30.03
CA LEU A 539 15.99 13.78 30.22
C LEU A 539 17.45 14.24 30.05
N LYS A 540 17.67 15.33 29.30
CA LYS A 540 19.00 15.92 29.07
C LYS A 540 19.58 16.43 30.39
N THR A 541 20.69 15.82 30.84
CA THR A 541 21.37 16.19 32.09
C THR A 541 21.93 17.61 32.01
N LYS A 542 21.44 18.53 32.84
CA LYS A 542 21.95 19.90 32.94
C LYS A 542 23.08 19.96 33.98
N THR A 543 24.33 20.02 33.52
CA THR A 543 25.48 20.24 34.41
C THR A 543 25.41 21.64 35.01
N THR A 544 25.37 21.76 36.34
CA THR A 544 25.40 23.06 37.03
C THR A 544 26.77 23.71 36.88
N SER A 545 26.86 24.80 36.09
CA SER A 545 28.06 25.63 36.04
C SER A 545 28.18 26.48 37.32
N SER A 546 29.40 26.63 37.82
CA SER A 546 29.69 27.43 39.02
C SER A 546 30.96 28.23 38.79
N LEU A 547 30.90 29.53 39.06
CA LEU A 547 32.00 30.48 38.84
C LEU A 547 33.27 30.14 39.63
N PHE A 548 33.13 29.41 40.74
CA PHE A 548 34.21 29.07 41.68
C PHE A 548 34.61 27.59 41.65
N LYS A 549 34.27 26.85 40.59
CA LYS A 549 34.58 25.41 40.47
C LYS A 549 36.09 25.08 40.57
N PHE A 550 36.98 26.05 40.35
CA PHE A 550 38.42 25.88 40.54
C PHE A 550 38.85 25.83 42.03
N LEU A 551 38.09 26.43 42.96
CA LEU A 551 38.41 26.38 44.39
C LEU A 551 38.13 24.99 45.01
N THR A 552 37.20 24.23 44.43
CA THR A 552 36.80 22.90 44.92
C THR A 552 37.80 21.78 44.59
N VAL A 553 38.96 22.12 43.99
CA VAL A 553 40.06 21.19 43.70
C VAL A 553 40.85 20.81 44.95
N LEU A 554 40.80 21.64 45.99
CA LEU A 554 41.36 21.37 47.31
C LEU A 554 40.28 21.56 48.38
N GLU A 555 40.30 20.71 49.41
CA GLU A 555 39.40 20.83 50.54
C GLU A 555 39.69 22.10 51.35
N ASN A 556 38.64 22.64 51.99
CA ASN A 556 38.73 23.87 52.78
C ASN A 556 39.79 23.78 53.90
N GLU A 557 39.98 22.59 54.48
CA GLU A 557 40.99 22.33 55.52
C GLU A 557 42.42 22.55 54.99
N VAL A 558 42.71 22.12 53.76
CA VAL A 558 44.00 22.31 53.10
C VAL A 558 44.26 23.80 52.84
N TRP A 559 43.24 24.55 52.42
CA TRP A 559 43.35 26.01 52.26
C TRP A 559 43.71 26.72 53.57
N PHE A 560 43.08 26.34 54.69
CA PHE A 560 43.44 26.90 56.01
C PHE A 560 44.85 26.49 56.46
N CYS A 561 45.29 25.26 56.16
CA CYS A 561 46.65 24.81 56.44
C CYS A 561 47.71 25.58 55.64
N ILE A 562 47.45 25.89 54.36
CA ILE A 562 48.34 26.72 53.53
C ILE A 562 48.44 28.14 54.11
N LEU A 563 47.32 28.74 54.52
CA LEU A 563 47.31 30.06 55.15
C LEU A 563 48.08 30.06 56.49
N ALA A 564 47.91 29.03 57.32
CA ALA A 564 48.66 28.88 58.57
C ALA A 564 50.16 28.71 58.32
N ALA A 565 50.57 27.90 57.35
CA ALA A 565 51.97 27.69 56.95
C ALA A 565 52.60 28.98 56.39
N TYR A 566 51.85 29.78 55.63
CA TYR A 566 52.28 31.11 55.16
C TYR A 566 52.57 32.08 56.31
N LEU A 567 51.64 32.20 57.27
CA LEU A 567 51.83 33.07 58.43
C LEU A 567 53.00 32.60 59.30
N PHE A 568 53.10 31.29 59.55
CA PHE A 568 54.16 30.68 60.35
C PHE A 568 55.55 30.93 59.73
N THR A 569 55.74 30.64 58.44
CA THR A 569 57.04 30.85 57.78
C THR A 569 57.43 32.32 57.67
N SER A 570 56.46 33.22 57.46
CA SER A 570 56.69 34.68 57.46
C SER A 570 57.21 35.18 58.81
N VAL A 571 56.60 34.73 59.93
CA VAL A 571 57.06 35.08 61.29
C VAL A 571 58.42 34.44 61.59
N LEU A 572 58.64 33.19 61.17
CA LEU A 572 59.87 32.45 61.43
C LEU A 572 61.08 33.03 60.66
N LEU A 573 60.88 33.52 59.43
CA LEU A 573 61.90 34.30 58.69
C LEU A 573 62.24 35.60 59.42
N TRP A 574 61.23 36.34 59.92
CA TRP A 574 61.46 37.57 60.68
C TRP A 574 62.26 37.30 61.97
N ILE A 575 61.92 36.23 62.71
CA ILE A 575 62.66 35.82 63.92
C ILE A 575 64.13 35.49 63.61
N PHE A 576 64.38 34.70 62.56
CA PHE A 576 65.75 34.33 62.18
C PHE A 576 66.57 35.47 61.59
N ASP A 577 65.97 36.44 60.91
CA ASP A 577 66.69 37.66 60.52
C ASP A 577 67.00 38.54 61.74
N ARG A 578 66.02 38.71 62.64
CA ARG A 578 66.14 39.56 63.84
C ARG A 578 67.20 39.07 64.85
N TRP A 579 67.40 37.76 64.99
CA TRP A 579 68.37 37.18 65.94
C TRP A 579 69.68 36.70 65.31
N SER A 580 69.83 36.68 63.99
CA SER A 580 71.08 36.25 63.37
C SER A 580 72.18 37.33 63.43
N PRO A 581 73.42 37.01 63.85
CA PRO A 581 74.57 37.92 63.76
C PRO A 581 75.05 38.14 62.31
N TYR A 582 74.53 37.39 61.35
CA TYR A 582 74.86 37.47 59.92
C TYR A 582 73.73 38.09 59.08
N SER A 583 72.70 38.69 59.71
CA SER A 583 71.69 39.49 59.01
C SER A 583 72.25 40.85 58.57
N TYR A 584 71.72 41.37 57.46
CA TYR A 584 71.97 42.73 56.98
C TYR A 584 71.62 43.80 58.04
N GLN A 585 70.54 43.62 58.82
CA GLN A 585 70.15 44.58 59.85
C GLN A 585 71.18 44.67 60.99
N ASN A 586 71.78 43.55 61.35
CA ASN A 586 72.64 43.40 62.53
C ASN A 586 74.12 43.68 62.23
N ASN A 587 74.54 43.61 60.96
CA ASN A 587 75.94 43.75 60.54
C ASN A 587 76.11 44.68 59.31
N ARG A 588 75.55 45.89 59.41
CA ARG A 588 75.50 46.87 58.31
C ARG A 588 76.87 47.29 57.74
N GLU A 589 77.95 47.20 58.52
CA GLU A 589 79.29 47.57 58.05
C GLU A 589 79.85 46.58 57.02
N LYS A 590 79.56 45.28 57.17
CA LYS A 590 80.02 44.23 56.26
C LYS A 590 79.34 44.25 54.88
N TYR A 591 78.13 44.79 54.80
CA TYR A 591 77.29 44.78 53.58
C TYR A 591 77.07 46.19 53.01
N LYS A 592 78.02 47.11 53.25
CA LYS A 592 77.90 48.52 52.86
C LYS A 592 78.05 48.77 51.36
N ASP A 593 78.92 47.99 50.70
CA ASP A 593 79.22 48.07 49.27
C ASP A 593 78.52 46.96 48.44
N ASP A 594 77.64 46.18 49.07
CA ASP A 594 76.78 45.19 48.40
C ASP A 594 75.61 45.92 47.71
N ASP A 595 75.31 45.60 46.44
CA ASP A 595 74.22 46.27 45.69
C ASP A 595 72.82 45.86 46.19
N GLU A 596 72.72 44.68 46.80
CA GLU A 596 71.51 44.01 47.30
C GLU A 596 71.19 44.39 48.76
N LYS A 597 70.38 45.43 48.97
CA LYS A 597 70.12 46.03 50.29
C LYS A 597 68.67 45.89 50.77
N ARG A 598 68.21 44.66 50.99
CA ARG A 598 66.88 44.37 51.54
C ARG A 598 66.86 44.14 53.05
N GLU A 599 66.01 44.88 53.76
CA GLU A 599 65.76 44.70 55.20
C GLU A 599 64.50 43.83 55.45
N PHE A 600 64.66 42.65 56.06
CA PHE A 600 63.55 41.73 56.34
C PHE A 600 62.76 42.13 57.59
N ASN A 601 62.03 43.25 57.48
CA ASN A 601 60.97 43.59 58.43
C ASN A 601 59.77 42.65 58.28
N LEU A 602 58.92 42.50 59.31
CA LEU A 602 57.75 41.60 59.30
C LEU A 602 56.88 41.75 58.03
N ARG A 603 56.66 43.00 57.56
CA ARG A 603 55.96 43.30 56.30
C ARG A 603 56.68 42.73 55.07
N GLU A 604 58.00 42.87 55.02
CA GLU A 604 58.83 42.33 53.93
C GLU A 604 58.90 40.81 53.96
N CYS A 605 58.85 40.19 55.15
CA CYS A 605 58.72 38.73 55.28
C CYS A 605 57.38 38.23 54.72
N PHE A 606 56.25 38.87 55.10
CA PHE A 606 54.94 38.56 54.51
C PHE A 606 54.93 38.76 52.99
N TRP A 607 55.55 39.84 52.49
CA TRP A 607 55.67 40.10 51.05
C TRP A 607 56.54 39.03 50.35
N PHE A 608 57.72 38.72 50.89
CA PHE A 608 58.64 37.70 50.38
C PHE A 608 58.01 36.30 50.33
N CYS A 609 57.31 35.89 51.39
CA CYS A 609 56.62 34.60 51.41
C CYS A 609 55.48 34.55 50.38
N MET A 610 54.75 35.65 50.18
CA MET A 610 53.64 35.73 49.22
C MET A 610 54.14 35.74 47.77
N THR A 611 55.17 36.54 47.47
CA THR A 611 55.78 36.58 46.13
C THR A 611 56.51 35.28 45.81
N SER A 612 57.06 34.58 46.81
CA SER A 612 57.64 33.23 46.65
C SER A 612 56.61 32.13 46.36
N LEU A 613 55.34 32.31 46.73
CA LEU A 613 54.24 31.41 46.32
C LEU A 613 53.77 31.68 44.89
N THR A 614 54.24 32.74 44.24
CA THR A 614 53.92 33.02 42.84
C THR A 614 55.14 32.75 41.94
N PRO A 615 54.96 32.37 40.67
CA PRO A 615 56.08 32.16 39.74
C PRO A 615 56.94 33.41 39.44
N GLN A 616 56.57 34.59 39.97
CA GLN A 616 57.31 35.85 39.81
C GLN A 616 58.55 35.95 40.73
N GLY A 617 58.66 35.07 41.74
CA GLY A 617 59.82 34.99 42.63
C GLY A 617 59.82 35.99 43.79
N GLY A 618 60.48 35.61 44.89
CA GLY A 618 60.49 36.36 46.16
C GLY A 618 61.21 37.72 46.15
N GLY A 619 61.97 38.01 45.09
CA GLY A 619 63.10 38.93 45.14
C GLY A 619 64.33 38.30 45.82
N GLU A 620 65.27 39.13 46.26
CA GLU A 620 66.48 38.70 46.97
C GLU A 620 66.17 37.85 48.21
N ALA A 621 66.90 36.74 48.38
CA ALA A 621 66.80 35.84 49.53
C ALA A 621 67.63 36.37 50.72
N PRO A 622 67.26 36.04 51.98
CA PRO A 622 67.97 36.54 53.14
C PRO A 622 69.45 36.10 53.16
N LYS A 623 70.32 36.94 53.74
CA LYS A 623 71.78 36.73 53.71
C LYS A 623 72.27 35.74 54.79
N ASN A 624 71.47 35.45 55.82
CA ASN A 624 71.77 34.47 56.88
C ASN A 624 71.56 33.02 56.40
N LEU A 625 72.41 32.08 56.84
CA LEU A 625 72.30 30.67 56.44
C LEU A 625 70.99 30.02 56.91
N SER A 626 70.53 30.36 58.11
CA SER A 626 69.27 29.87 58.69
C SER A 626 68.04 30.35 57.90
N GLY A 627 67.98 31.64 57.53
CA GLY A 627 66.90 32.17 56.70
C GLY A 627 66.92 31.61 55.28
N ARG A 628 68.10 31.33 54.71
CA ARG A 628 68.21 30.64 53.41
C ARG A 628 67.65 29.23 53.44
N LEU A 629 67.89 28.46 54.51
CA LEU A 629 67.33 27.11 54.66
C LEU A 629 65.80 27.16 54.76
N VAL A 630 65.25 28.12 55.51
CA VAL A 630 63.80 28.33 55.60
C VAL A 630 63.22 28.78 54.26
N ALA A 631 63.85 29.71 53.56
CA ALA A 631 63.42 30.15 52.23
C ALA A 631 63.44 29.00 51.21
N ALA A 632 64.50 28.17 51.20
CA ALA A 632 64.57 26.99 50.34
C ALA A 632 63.49 25.94 50.68
N THR A 633 63.20 25.74 51.96
CA THR A 633 62.11 24.86 52.41
C THR A 633 60.73 25.42 51.99
N TRP A 634 60.56 26.74 52.07
CA TRP A 634 59.33 27.42 51.61
C TRP A 634 59.16 27.34 50.10
N TRP A 635 60.24 27.48 49.32
CA TRP A 635 60.21 27.30 47.86
C TRP A 635 59.87 25.85 47.47
N LEU A 636 60.45 24.85 48.16
CA LEU A 636 60.09 23.45 47.98
C LEU A 636 58.59 23.22 48.27
N PHE A 637 58.09 23.75 49.39
CA PHE A 637 56.67 23.66 49.76
C PHE A 637 55.76 24.33 48.72
N GLY A 638 56.07 25.56 48.31
CA GLY A 638 55.31 26.29 47.29
C GLY A 638 55.27 25.55 45.95
N PHE A 639 56.41 25.01 45.50
CA PHE A 639 56.50 24.19 44.29
C PHE A 639 55.62 22.93 44.38
N ILE A 640 55.69 22.20 45.50
CA ILE A 640 54.86 20.99 45.73
C ILE A 640 53.37 21.33 45.72
N ILE A 641 52.95 22.41 46.40
CA ILE A 641 51.54 22.82 46.45
C ILE A 641 51.03 23.24 45.07
N ILE A 642 51.79 24.04 44.30
CA ILE A 642 51.40 24.44 42.94
C ILE A 642 51.31 23.22 42.02
N ALA A 643 52.29 22.31 42.06
CA ALA A 643 52.31 21.10 41.24
C ALA A 643 51.16 20.14 41.60
N SER A 644 50.85 19.99 42.89
CA SER A 644 49.71 19.17 43.34
C SER A 644 48.37 19.79 42.94
N TYR A 645 48.24 21.12 43.01
CA TYR A 645 47.03 21.81 42.60
C TYR A 645 46.79 21.69 41.09
N THR A 646 47.82 21.86 40.25
CA THR A 646 47.69 21.72 38.80
C THR A 646 47.44 20.27 38.39
N ALA A 647 48.05 19.29 39.06
CA ALA A 647 47.77 17.87 38.85
C ALA A 647 46.32 17.50 39.21
N ASN A 648 45.84 17.92 40.39
CA ASN A 648 44.47 17.65 40.83
C ASN A 648 43.43 18.36 39.95
N LEU A 649 43.69 19.59 39.50
CA LEU A 649 42.84 20.30 38.55
C LEU A 649 42.75 19.55 37.21
N ALA A 650 43.89 19.07 36.69
CA ALA A 650 43.92 18.28 35.46
C ALA A 650 43.17 16.95 35.62
N ALA A 651 43.37 16.24 36.73
CA ALA A 651 42.66 14.99 37.04
C ALA A 651 41.15 15.20 37.20
N PHE A 652 40.73 16.26 37.89
CA PHE A 652 39.30 16.58 38.05
C PHE A 652 38.62 16.89 36.71
N LEU A 653 39.29 17.65 35.84
CA LEU A 653 38.80 17.98 34.50
C LEU A 653 38.76 16.77 33.55
N THR A 654 39.56 15.71 33.77
CA THR A 654 39.47 14.46 33.00
C THR A 654 38.46 13.49 33.58
N VAL A 655 38.34 13.36 34.91
CA VAL A 655 37.32 12.51 35.57
C VAL A 655 35.91 13.01 35.27
N SER A 656 35.65 14.33 35.28
CA SER A 656 34.34 14.89 34.91
C SER A 656 33.98 14.76 33.42
N ARG A 657 34.83 14.11 32.62
CA ARG A 657 34.57 13.71 31.22
C ARG A 657 34.46 12.18 31.06
N LEU A 658 34.63 11.43 32.14
CA LEU A 658 34.74 9.97 32.18
C LEU A 658 33.57 9.31 32.94
N GLU A 659 32.72 10.11 33.59
CA GLU A 659 31.34 9.71 33.90
C GLU A 659 30.55 9.62 32.58
N ILE A 660 30.70 8.49 31.88
CA ILE A 660 29.92 8.20 30.69
C ILE A 660 28.45 8.08 31.13
N PRO A 661 27.50 8.84 30.56
CA PRO A 661 26.09 8.51 30.71
C PRO A 661 25.83 7.10 30.16
N ILE A 662 24.68 6.51 30.47
CA ILE A 662 24.29 5.23 29.85
C ILE A 662 24.39 5.38 28.32
N GLU A 663 25.15 4.52 27.65
CA GLU A 663 25.25 4.50 26.18
C GLU A 663 24.61 3.26 25.56
N THR A 664 24.45 2.17 26.33
CA THR A 664 23.86 0.93 25.83
C THR A 664 22.73 0.40 26.72
N LEU A 665 21.88 -0.43 26.12
CA LEU A 665 20.90 -1.25 26.85
C LEU A 665 21.57 -2.14 27.92
N GLU A 666 22.84 -2.49 27.73
CA GLU A 666 23.56 -3.31 28.70
C GLU A 666 23.97 -2.52 29.95
N ASP A 667 24.41 -1.27 29.78
CA ASP A 667 24.73 -0.39 30.91
C ASP A 667 23.46 -0.10 31.73
N LEU A 668 22.33 0.11 31.05
CA LEU A 668 21.00 0.23 31.68
C LEU A 668 20.61 -1.03 32.47
N SER A 669 21.03 -2.22 32.03
CA SER A 669 20.74 -3.50 32.70
C SER A 669 21.66 -3.81 33.90
N LYS A 670 22.84 -3.20 33.97
CA LYS A 670 23.83 -3.40 35.06
C LYS A 670 23.64 -2.44 36.24
N GLN A 671 22.92 -1.35 36.04
CA GLN A 671 22.67 -0.30 37.02
C GLN A 671 21.28 -0.43 37.67
N TYR A 672 21.10 0.16 38.86
CA TYR A 672 19.85 0.10 39.65
C TYR A 672 19.27 1.48 40.02
N LYS A 673 19.89 2.58 39.57
CA LYS A 673 19.52 3.96 39.95
C LYS A 673 18.41 4.53 39.06
N ILE A 674 18.49 4.22 37.76
CA ILE A 674 17.58 4.68 36.72
C ILE A 674 16.56 3.58 36.48
N GLN A 675 15.31 3.88 36.77
CA GLN A 675 14.17 3.03 36.46
C GLN A 675 13.87 3.10 34.96
N TYR A 676 13.33 2.03 34.37
CA TYR A 676 12.98 2.03 32.95
C TYR A 676 11.77 1.15 32.67
N ALA A 677 10.92 1.57 31.73
CA ALA A 677 9.81 0.77 31.24
C ALA A 677 9.28 1.26 29.86
N PRO A 678 8.84 0.34 28.98
CA PRO A 678 8.04 0.65 27.79
C PRO A 678 6.55 0.86 28.12
N VAL A 679 5.76 1.40 27.18
CA VAL A 679 4.29 1.46 27.36
C VAL A 679 3.68 0.06 27.38
N ILE A 680 2.69 -0.17 28.25
CA ILE A 680 1.99 -1.45 28.33
C ILE A 680 1.34 -1.84 26.98
N ASN A 681 1.57 -3.08 26.54
CA ASN A 681 1.13 -3.62 25.24
C ASN A 681 1.75 -2.95 23.98
N SER A 682 2.82 -2.14 24.10
CA SER A 682 3.57 -1.64 22.93
C SER A 682 4.41 -2.73 22.26
N SER A 683 4.97 -2.40 21.09
CA SER A 683 6.00 -3.20 20.39
C SER A 683 7.18 -3.52 21.32
N ALA A 684 7.66 -2.51 22.06
CA ALA A 684 8.74 -2.68 23.04
C ALA A 684 8.35 -3.61 24.19
N TYR A 685 7.17 -3.45 24.80
CA TYR A 685 6.70 -4.34 25.87
C TYR A 685 6.61 -5.81 25.41
N ILE A 686 6.04 -6.06 24.23
CA ILE A 686 5.93 -7.41 23.67
C ILE A 686 7.32 -7.99 23.37
N TYR A 687 8.28 -7.17 22.92
CA TYR A 687 9.67 -7.60 22.72
C TYR A 687 10.32 -8.08 24.02
N PHE A 688 10.34 -7.27 25.10
CA PHE A 688 10.96 -7.67 26.37
C PHE A 688 10.28 -8.91 26.97
N LYS A 689 8.95 -8.96 26.96
CA LYS A 689 8.18 -10.13 27.43
C LYS A 689 8.53 -11.41 26.66
N ARG A 690 8.73 -11.32 25.34
CA ARG A 690 9.14 -12.46 24.51
C ARG A 690 10.58 -12.85 24.74
N MET A 691 11.50 -11.91 24.88
CA MET A 691 12.90 -12.21 25.17
C MET A 691 13.06 -12.93 26.51
N ALA A 692 12.41 -12.44 27.58
CA ALA A 692 12.39 -13.12 28.88
C ALA A 692 11.78 -14.53 28.81
N ALA A 693 10.65 -14.69 28.10
CA ALA A 693 10.05 -16.02 27.90
C ALA A 693 10.94 -16.98 27.09
N ILE A 694 11.77 -16.45 26.18
CA ILE A 694 12.75 -17.23 25.42
C ILE A 694 13.95 -17.62 26.29
N GLU A 695 14.51 -16.69 27.09
CA GLU A 695 15.54 -16.99 28.10
C GLU A 695 15.07 -18.10 29.04
N TRP A 696 13.87 -17.95 29.61
CA TRP A 696 13.28 -18.93 30.52
C TRP A 696 13.11 -20.31 29.85
N LYS A 697 12.66 -20.34 28.59
CA LYS A 697 12.53 -21.59 27.83
C LYS A 697 13.89 -22.24 27.50
N PHE A 698 14.93 -21.45 27.20
CA PHE A 698 16.28 -22.00 27.03
C PHE A 698 16.84 -22.57 28.32
N TYR A 699 16.61 -21.89 29.45
CA TYR A 699 16.97 -22.38 30.78
C TYR A 699 16.25 -23.70 31.12
N ASP A 700 14.94 -23.79 30.85
CA ASP A 700 14.16 -25.00 31.14
C ASP A 700 14.57 -26.19 30.26
N ILE A 701 14.81 -25.97 28.95
CA ILE A 701 15.35 -27.02 28.05
C ILE A 701 16.75 -27.48 28.50
N TRP A 702 17.63 -26.55 28.89
CA TRP A 702 18.95 -26.90 29.40
C TRP A 702 18.88 -27.68 30.71
N LYS A 703 17.94 -27.30 31.60
CA LYS A 703 17.65 -28.00 32.84
C LYS A 703 17.09 -29.41 32.59
N GLU A 704 16.14 -29.59 31.67
CA GLU A 704 15.66 -30.92 31.28
C GLU A 704 16.79 -31.78 30.68
N MET A 705 17.63 -31.19 29.82
CA MET A 705 18.75 -31.90 29.19
C MET A 705 19.80 -32.35 30.20
N SER A 706 20.14 -31.52 31.19
CA SER A 706 21.12 -31.82 32.23
C SER A 706 20.58 -32.76 33.33
N LEU A 707 19.28 -32.71 33.60
CA LEU A 707 18.59 -33.61 34.54
C LEU A 707 18.03 -34.89 33.89
N ASN A 708 18.35 -35.16 32.62
CA ASN A 708 17.86 -36.36 31.95
C ASN A 708 18.57 -37.63 32.47
N ASP A 709 17.83 -38.43 33.24
CA ASP A 709 18.28 -39.71 33.79
C ASP A 709 18.65 -40.75 32.70
N SER A 710 18.17 -40.60 31.46
CA SER A 710 18.46 -41.53 30.36
C SER A 710 19.84 -41.36 29.72
N LEU A 711 20.60 -40.31 30.09
CA LEU A 711 21.95 -40.06 29.58
C LEU A 711 23.01 -40.83 30.37
N SER A 712 24.09 -41.24 29.71
CA SER A 712 25.22 -41.85 30.41
C SER A 712 25.95 -40.83 31.31
N ASP A 713 26.63 -41.31 32.36
CA ASP A 713 27.35 -40.43 33.29
C ASP A 713 28.41 -39.55 32.60
N VAL A 714 28.99 -40.03 31.49
CA VAL A 714 29.96 -39.27 30.67
C VAL A 714 29.27 -38.16 29.87
N GLU A 715 28.11 -38.44 29.26
CA GLU A 715 27.32 -37.43 28.55
C GLU A 715 26.76 -36.38 29.51
N ARG A 716 26.29 -36.81 30.68
CA ARG A 716 25.83 -35.92 31.76
C ARG A 716 26.97 -35.04 32.27
N ALA A 717 28.18 -35.59 32.44
CA ALA A 717 29.37 -34.81 32.81
C ALA A 717 29.78 -33.80 31.72
N ASN A 718 29.60 -34.11 30.44
CA ASN A 718 29.85 -33.17 29.34
C ASN A 718 28.81 -32.02 29.29
N LEU A 719 27.59 -32.25 29.80
CA LEU A 719 26.54 -31.24 29.93
C LEU A 719 26.63 -30.43 31.24
N ALA A 720 27.32 -30.96 32.25
CA ALA A 720 27.63 -30.31 33.52
C ALA A 720 28.70 -29.22 33.34
N VAL A 721 28.37 -28.17 32.57
CA VAL A 721 29.18 -26.96 32.43
C VAL A 721 29.08 -26.15 33.72
N TRP A 722 30.22 -25.88 34.35
CA TRP A 722 30.30 -25.21 35.66
C TRP A 722 29.70 -23.80 35.69
N ASP A 723 29.78 -23.08 34.57
CA ASP A 723 29.09 -21.81 34.33
C ASP A 723 28.67 -21.75 32.85
N TYR A 724 27.46 -22.21 32.51
CA TYR A 724 26.82 -21.76 31.26
C TYR A 724 25.92 -20.57 31.60
N PRO A 725 26.37 -19.32 31.39
CA PRO A 725 25.53 -18.15 31.61
C PRO A 725 24.47 -18.10 30.51
N VAL A 726 23.34 -18.78 30.73
CA VAL A 726 22.07 -18.29 30.19
C VAL A 726 21.88 -16.93 30.85
N SER A 727 22.33 -15.87 30.17
CA SER A 727 22.27 -14.52 30.69
C SER A 727 20.81 -14.22 31.00
N ASP A 728 20.46 -14.04 32.26
CA ASP A 728 19.12 -13.69 32.73
C ASP A 728 18.84 -12.19 32.52
N LYS A 729 19.36 -11.64 31.40
CA LYS A 729 19.40 -10.21 31.10
C LYS A 729 17.99 -9.68 30.89
N TYR A 730 17.26 -10.23 29.92
CA TYR A 730 15.90 -9.81 29.64
C TYR A 730 14.92 -10.20 30.76
N THR A 731 15.19 -11.29 31.48
CA THR A 731 14.43 -11.72 32.66
C THR A 731 14.57 -10.73 33.82
N LYS A 732 15.80 -10.36 34.22
CA LYS A 732 16.07 -9.31 35.22
C LYS A 732 15.55 -7.95 34.78
N MET A 733 15.75 -7.57 33.51
CA MET A 733 15.24 -6.31 32.98
C MET A 733 13.71 -6.25 33.03
N LEU A 734 13.01 -7.35 32.69
CA LEU A 734 11.55 -7.40 32.78
C LEU A 734 11.07 -7.30 34.23
N GLN A 735 11.74 -7.97 35.17
CA GLN A 735 11.44 -7.82 36.60
C GLN A 735 11.64 -6.37 37.07
N ALA A 736 12.75 -5.71 36.70
CA ALA A 736 12.99 -4.31 37.03
C ALA A 736 11.95 -3.36 36.41
N MET A 737 11.45 -3.66 35.20
CA MET A 737 10.34 -2.94 34.58
C MET A 737 9.01 -3.15 35.32
N GLU A 738 8.76 -4.36 35.83
CA GLU A 738 7.58 -4.68 36.64
C GLU A 738 7.62 -3.97 38.00
N GLU A 739 8.78 -3.90 38.64
CA GLU A 739 9.03 -3.16 39.88
C GLU A 739 8.90 -1.63 39.69
N ALA A 740 9.35 -1.09 38.55
CA ALA A 740 9.15 0.32 38.18
C ALA A 740 7.71 0.64 37.72
N GLY A 741 6.97 -0.37 37.27
CA GLY A 741 5.61 -0.29 36.75
C GLY A 741 5.51 0.33 35.35
N PHE A 742 4.81 -0.32 34.43
CA PHE A 742 4.65 0.19 33.05
C PHE A 742 3.75 1.46 32.98
N PRO A 743 4.12 2.50 32.21
CA PRO A 743 3.20 3.59 31.85
C PRO A 743 2.07 3.10 30.92
N ALA A 744 0.90 3.73 31.04
CA ALA A 744 -0.29 3.41 30.25
C ALA A 744 -0.33 4.13 28.89
N SER A 745 0.34 5.28 28.76
CA SER A 745 0.46 6.02 27.50
C SER A 745 1.80 6.75 27.37
N THR A 746 2.13 7.18 26.14
CA THR A 746 3.33 7.96 25.82
C THR A 746 3.39 9.28 26.61
N GLU A 747 2.25 9.94 26.84
CA GLU A 747 2.16 11.17 27.62
C GLU A 747 2.43 10.93 29.10
N GLU A 748 2.02 9.77 29.63
CA GLU A 748 2.37 9.38 30.99
C GLU A 748 3.87 9.10 31.11
N ALA A 749 4.45 8.36 30.16
CA ALA A 749 5.89 8.12 30.10
C ALA A 749 6.69 9.43 30.04
N LEU A 750 6.29 10.39 29.20
CA LEU A 750 6.89 11.72 29.13
C LEU A 750 6.82 12.49 30.46
N ARG A 751 5.71 12.37 31.21
CA ARG A 751 5.60 12.97 32.55
C ARG A 751 6.53 12.29 33.56
N ARG A 752 6.73 10.97 33.46
CA ARG A 752 7.68 10.23 34.32
C ARG A 752 9.13 10.61 34.01
N VAL A 753 9.55 10.66 32.75
CA VAL A 753 10.89 11.11 32.33
C VAL A 753 11.20 12.53 32.82
N ARG A 754 10.20 13.41 32.85
CA ARG A 754 10.33 14.80 33.33
C ARG A 754 10.22 14.98 34.85
N ARG A 755 9.86 13.95 35.62
CA ARG A 755 9.73 14.04 37.08
C ARG A 755 11.12 13.93 37.73
N LEU A 756 11.68 15.07 38.09
CA LEU A 756 12.91 15.20 38.86
C LEU A 756 12.64 15.03 40.37
N ASP A 757 12.22 13.84 40.79
CA ASP A 757 12.32 13.45 42.20
C ASP A 757 13.78 13.03 42.48
N SER A 758 14.38 13.55 43.55
CA SER A 758 15.86 13.55 43.75
C SER A 758 16.54 12.18 43.82
N ASN A 759 15.78 11.08 43.84
CA ASN A 759 16.28 9.73 44.03
C ASN A 759 16.01 8.79 42.84
N ASN A 760 15.04 9.08 41.97
CA ASN A 760 14.55 8.14 40.95
C ASN A 760 14.53 8.80 39.56
N GLU A 761 15.60 8.60 38.78
CA GLU A 761 15.63 8.94 37.35
C GLU A 761 14.86 7.87 36.54
N PHE A 762 14.19 8.27 35.45
CA PHE A 762 13.41 7.35 34.61
C PHE A 762 13.80 7.44 33.14
N ALA A 763 14.08 6.29 32.52
CA ALA A 763 14.38 6.13 31.10
C ALA A 763 13.23 5.42 30.37
N TYR A 764 12.80 5.98 29.25
CA TYR A 764 11.71 5.45 28.44
C TYR A 764 12.24 4.63 27.27
N ILE A 765 11.65 3.47 26.99
CA ILE A 765 12.08 2.57 25.91
C ILE A 765 10.92 2.35 24.95
N GLU A 766 11.11 2.70 23.67
CA GLU A 766 10.10 2.56 22.63
C GLU A 766 10.76 2.56 21.23
N ASP A 767 9.95 2.40 20.17
CA ASP A 767 10.36 2.55 18.78
C ASP A 767 11.23 3.80 18.54
N SER A 768 12.40 3.64 17.92
CA SER A 768 13.38 4.71 17.75
C SER A 768 12.87 5.87 16.90
N THR A 769 11.95 5.62 15.95
CA THR A 769 11.25 6.69 15.24
C THR A 769 10.38 7.54 16.15
N THR A 770 9.72 6.94 17.14
CA THR A 770 8.86 7.65 18.09
C THR A 770 9.70 8.50 19.03
N ILE A 771 10.79 7.93 19.57
CA ILE A 771 11.78 8.66 20.38
C ILE A 771 12.39 9.81 19.58
N LYS A 772 12.81 9.57 18.33
CA LYS A 772 13.38 10.60 17.44
C LYS A 772 12.41 11.73 17.12
N TYR A 773 11.11 11.45 17.01
CA TYR A 773 10.10 12.49 16.85
C TYR A 773 9.97 13.30 18.16
N LEU A 774 9.90 12.62 19.30
CA LEU A 774 9.81 13.26 20.61
C LEU A 774 11.02 14.15 20.94
N THR A 775 12.25 13.73 20.63
CA THR A 775 13.47 14.54 20.84
C THR A 775 13.57 15.70 19.85
N MET A 776 13.16 15.50 18.59
CA MET A 776 13.05 16.57 17.58
C MET A 776 12.05 17.67 17.97
N THR A 777 10.96 17.32 18.67
CA THR A 777 9.95 18.28 19.15
C THR A 777 10.22 18.81 20.56
N ASN A 778 11.15 18.22 21.32
CA ASN A 778 11.41 18.55 22.74
C ASN A 778 12.93 18.55 23.04
N CYS A 779 13.55 19.74 23.05
CA CYS A 779 14.99 19.90 23.32
C CYS A 779 15.46 19.52 24.75
N ASP A 780 14.53 19.22 25.67
CA ASP A 780 14.83 18.71 27.01
C ASP A 780 15.06 17.19 27.04
N LEU A 781 14.78 16.48 25.96
CA LEU A 781 14.93 15.03 25.84
C LEU A 781 16.13 14.69 24.94
N ILE A 782 16.81 13.58 25.24
CA ILE A 782 17.89 13.01 24.42
C ILE A 782 17.57 11.56 24.07
N GLN A 783 17.99 11.16 22.86
CA GLN A 783 18.04 9.75 22.46
C GLN A 783 19.36 9.18 22.99
N VAL A 784 19.30 8.00 23.57
CA VAL A 784 20.42 7.36 24.25
C VAL A 784 20.77 6.05 23.56
N GLY A 785 22.01 5.96 23.08
CA GLY A 785 22.58 4.76 22.48
C GLY A 785 22.15 4.45 21.05
N GLU A 786 22.64 3.30 20.56
CA GLU A 786 22.26 2.76 19.26
C GLU A 786 20.92 2.00 19.30
N ASP A 787 20.15 2.13 18.21
CA ASP A 787 18.94 1.36 17.96
C ASP A 787 19.22 -0.16 18.01
N PHE A 788 18.55 -0.88 18.91
CA PHE A 788 18.63 -2.34 19.06
C PHE A 788 17.36 -3.04 18.52
N SER A 789 17.42 -4.35 18.30
CA SER A 789 16.31 -5.13 17.71
C SER A 789 15.74 -4.51 16.41
N ARG A 790 16.64 -4.10 15.48
CA ARG A 790 16.25 -3.42 14.25
C ARG A 790 15.31 -4.29 13.39
N LYS A 791 14.18 -3.72 12.96
CA LYS A 791 13.14 -4.32 12.14
C LYS A 791 12.62 -3.28 11.15
N PRO A 792 12.45 -3.62 9.86
CA PRO A 792 12.03 -2.65 8.87
C PRO A 792 10.52 -2.40 8.90
N TYR A 793 10.10 -1.25 8.38
CA TYR A 793 8.69 -0.93 8.12
C TYR A 793 8.35 -1.16 6.66
N ALA A 794 7.24 -1.86 6.43
CA ALA A 794 6.69 -2.16 5.11
C ALA A 794 5.18 -1.98 5.11
N ILE A 795 4.60 -1.83 3.92
CA ILE A 795 3.14 -1.83 3.75
C ILE A 795 2.68 -3.30 3.79
N ALA A 796 1.61 -3.59 4.52
CA ALA A 796 1.01 -4.92 4.53
C ALA A 796 -0.21 -4.96 3.59
N VAL A 797 -0.36 -6.05 2.85
CA VAL A 797 -1.49 -6.32 1.95
C VAL A 797 -2.07 -7.71 2.24
N GLN A 798 -3.28 -7.98 1.76
CA GLN A 798 -3.87 -9.32 1.86
C GLN A 798 -2.94 -10.40 1.28
N GLN A 799 -2.89 -11.56 1.93
CA GLN A 799 -2.06 -12.70 1.51
C GLN A 799 -2.46 -13.17 0.09
N GLY A 800 -1.46 -13.32 -0.78
CA GLY A 800 -1.63 -13.68 -2.18
C GLY A 800 -2.12 -12.55 -3.10
N SER A 801 -2.20 -11.31 -2.61
CA SER A 801 -2.69 -10.18 -3.42
C SER A 801 -1.66 -9.70 -4.46
N PRO A 802 -2.05 -9.46 -5.73
CA PRO A 802 -1.17 -8.90 -6.76
C PRO A 802 -0.74 -7.44 -6.46
N LEU A 803 -1.34 -6.80 -5.45
CA LEU A 803 -0.90 -5.52 -4.93
C LEU A 803 0.55 -5.55 -4.42
N LYS A 804 1.00 -6.69 -3.89
CA LYS A 804 2.37 -6.88 -3.39
C LYS A 804 3.39 -6.48 -4.46
N ASP A 805 3.30 -7.07 -5.64
CA ASP A 805 4.26 -6.84 -6.72
C ASP A 805 4.09 -5.46 -7.38
N GLN A 806 2.86 -4.96 -7.49
CA GLN A 806 2.59 -3.61 -7.99
C GLN A 806 3.24 -2.55 -7.08
N PHE A 807 3.08 -2.69 -5.76
CA PHE A 807 3.63 -1.76 -4.78
C PHE A 807 5.15 -1.94 -4.63
N ASN A 808 5.67 -3.17 -4.73
CA ASN A 808 7.11 -3.42 -4.79
C ASN A 808 7.77 -2.65 -5.92
N ASN A 809 7.23 -2.76 -7.13
CA ASN A 809 7.71 -2.04 -8.30
C ASN A 809 7.60 -0.51 -8.12
N ALA A 810 6.49 -0.02 -7.57
CA ALA A 810 6.32 1.41 -7.29
C ALA A 810 7.36 1.93 -6.26
N ILE A 811 7.53 1.25 -5.13
CA ILE A 811 8.49 1.63 -4.08
C ILE A 811 9.93 1.61 -4.61
N LEU A 812 10.31 0.59 -5.41
CA LEU A 812 11.62 0.53 -6.06
C LEU A 812 11.83 1.70 -7.06
N ILE A 813 10.80 2.10 -7.80
CA ILE A 813 10.84 3.30 -8.66
C ILE A 813 11.02 4.58 -7.82
N LEU A 814 10.36 4.70 -6.66
CA LEU A 814 10.49 5.84 -5.75
C LEU A 814 11.87 5.91 -5.09
N LEU A 815 12.48 4.75 -4.75
CA LEU A 815 13.86 4.64 -4.28
C LEU A 815 14.84 5.09 -5.37
N ASN A 816 14.73 4.55 -6.59
CA ASN A 816 15.60 4.90 -7.73
C ASN A 816 15.51 6.39 -8.10
N LYS A 817 14.33 7.02 -7.97
CA LYS A 817 14.11 8.47 -8.18
C LYS A 817 14.50 9.34 -6.97
N ARG A 818 15.00 8.76 -5.87
CA ARG A 818 15.24 9.41 -4.57
C ARG A 818 14.02 10.21 -4.03
N LYS A 819 12.80 9.83 -4.40
CA LYS A 819 11.57 10.46 -3.88
C LYS A 819 11.37 10.13 -2.40
N LEU A 820 11.62 8.87 -2.00
CA LEU A 820 11.57 8.43 -0.61
C LEU A 820 12.55 9.16 0.31
N GLU A 821 13.75 9.49 -0.19
CA GLU A 821 14.73 10.31 0.55
C GLU A 821 14.22 11.74 0.76
N LYS A 822 13.62 12.35 -0.27
CA LYS A 822 12.99 13.68 -0.17
C LYS A 822 11.82 13.68 0.82
N LEU A 823 10.96 12.66 0.80
CA LEU A 823 9.86 12.53 1.78
C LEU A 823 10.41 12.40 3.21
N LYS A 824 11.46 11.61 3.43
CA LYS A 824 12.12 11.51 4.74
C LYS A 824 12.69 12.87 5.17
N ASP A 825 13.32 13.61 4.28
CA ASP A 825 13.85 14.95 4.58
C ASP A 825 12.75 15.97 4.90
N THR A 826 11.61 15.93 4.19
CA THR A 826 10.43 16.75 4.53
C THR A 826 9.96 16.48 5.95
N TRP A 827 9.72 15.21 6.30
CA TRP A 827 9.10 14.81 7.58
C TRP A 827 10.06 14.78 8.79
N TRP A 828 11.38 14.76 8.59
CA TRP A 828 12.38 14.71 9.69
C TRP A 828 13.33 15.91 9.76
N LYS A 829 13.68 16.56 8.63
CA LYS A 829 14.57 17.74 8.63
C LYS A 829 13.81 19.06 8.50
N LYS A 830 12.72 19.09 7.72
CA LYS A 830 11.92 20.29 7.43
C LYS A 830 10.55 20.29 8.11
N ASN A 831 10.36 19.44 9.12
CA ASN A 831 9.11 19.31 9.83
C ASN A 831 8.78 20.62 10.57
N PRO A 832 7.56 21.19 10.46
CA PRO A 832 7.20 22.42 11.16
C PRO A 832 7.23 22.31 12.69
N ASP A 833 7.02 21.11 13.26
CA ASP A 833 7.05 20.87 14.71
C ASP A 833 8.49 20.78 15.28
N ARG A 834 9.49 20.69 14.40
CA ARG A 834 10.89 20.55 14.79
C ARG A 834 11.37 21.83 15.48
N LYS A 835 11.85 21.68 16.71
CA LYS A 835 12.56 22.75 17.41
C LYS A 835 14.03 22.75 17.00
N ASP A 836 14.62 23.94 16.96
CA ASP A 836 16.06 24.07 16.86
C ASP A 836 16.66 23.89 18.27
N CYS A 837 17.54 22.90 18.41
CA CYS A 837 18.09 22.46 19.69
C CYS A 837 19.62 22.42 19.60
N ASP A 838 20.31 22.91 20.64
CA ASP A 838 21.78 22.91 20.68
C ASP A 838 22.36 21.50 20.48
N ALA A 839 23.27 21.37 19.52
CA ALA A 839 23.88 20.11 19.15
C ALA A 839 24.61 19.43 20.33
N GLU A 840 24.52 18.11 20.40
CA GLU A 840 25.01 17.27 21.50
C GLU A 840 26.52 17.43 21.75
N ASN A 841 27.30 17.73 20.70
CA ASN A 841 28.75 17.92 20.77
C ASN A 841 29.19 19.16 21.58
N SER A 842 28.27 20.03 22.02
CA SER A 842 28.60 21.19 22.88
C SER A 842 29.16 20.82 24.26
N GLN A 843 29.07 19.56 24.71
CA GLN A 843 29.82 19.07 25.88
C GLN A 843 31.33 18.89 25.63
N SER A 844 31.78 18.86 24.36
CA SER A 844 33.20 18.77 24.01
C SER A 844 33.94 20.13 24.01
N ASP A 845 33.21 21.24 24.14
CA ASP A 845 33.74 22.62 24.06
C ASP A 845 34.51 23.05 25.33
N GLY A 846 35.72 22.50 25.48
CA GLY A 846 36.80 23.06 26.30
C GLY A 846 36.47 23.25 27.79
N ILE A 847 36.86 24.41 28.34
CA ILE A 847 36.42 24.87 29.66
C ILE A 847 35.58 26.13 29.42
N SER A 848 34.27 26.03 29.61
CA SER A 848 33.35 27.17 29.49
C SER A 848 33.81 28.36 30.35
N ILE A 849 33.68 29.57 29.80
CA ILE A 849 33.98 30.84 30.50
C ILE A 849 33.26 30.94 31.84
N GLN A 850 32.09 30.32 31.99
CA GLN A 850 31.34 30.28 33.24
C GLN A 850 32.09 29.52 34.36
N ASN A 851 32.90 28.52 34.04
CA ASN A 851 33.63 27.73 35.05
C ASN A 851 34.94 28.42 35.51
N ILE A 852 35.46 29.37 34.73
CA ILE A 852 36.65 30.19 35.05
C ILE A 852 36.26 31.59 35.54
N GLY A 853 35.00 32.01 35.36
CA GLY A 853 34.49 33.36 35.61
C GLY A 853 34.86 33.95 36.98
N GLY A 854 34.91 33.14 38.03
CA GLY A 854 35.31 33.59 39.38
C GLY A 854 36.73 34.16 39.45
N VAL A 855 37.66 33.70 38.60
CA VAL A 855 39.03 34.26 38.52
C VAL A 855 38.99 35.71 38.05
N PHE A 856 38.18 36.02 37.03
CA PHE A 856 38.01 37.39 36.54
C PHE A 856 37.32 38.30 37.57
N VAL A 857 36.35 37.77 38.33
CA VAL A 857 35.70 38.50 39.44
C VAL A 857 36.72 38.85 40.53
N VAL A 858 37.61 37.92 40.90
CA VAL A 858 38.68 38.17 41.90
C VAL A 858 39.66 39.25 41.41
N ILE A 859 40.06 39.23 40.13
CA ILE A 859 40.92 40.27 39.54
C ILE A 859 40.24 41.65 39.61
N PHE A 860 38.97 41.73 39.23
CA PHE A 860 38.21 42.99 39.24
C PHE A 860 38.04 43.54 40.67
N LEU A 861 37.72 42.68 41.64
CA LEU A 861 37.71 43.06 43.07
C LEU A 861 39.08 43.52 43.55
N GLY A 862 40.17 42.89 43.12
CA GLY A 862 41.54 43.31 43.42
C GLY A 862 41.85 44.72 42.92
N ILE A 863 41.41 45.08 41.70
CA ILE A 863 41.56 46.44 41.14
C ILE A 863 40.73 47.44 41.96
N ILE A 864 39.49 47.10 42.33
CA ILE A 864 38.64 47.94 43.19
C ILE A 864 39.31 48.17 44.54
N PHE A 865 39.84 47.13 45.19
CA PHE A 865 40.58 47.28 46.45
C PHE A 865 41.83 48.14 46.28
N ALA A 866 42.59 47.98 45.19
CA ALA A 866 43.74 48.85 44.91
C ALA A 866 43.32 50.33 44.81
N CYS A 867 42.25 50.64 44.06
CA CYS A 867 41.69 51.99 43.96
C CYS A 867 41.21 52.52 45.32
N PHE A 868 40.55 51.70 46.15
CA PHE A 868 40.17 52.09 47.52
C PHE A 868 41.39 52.32 48.42
N THR A 869 42.43 51.49 48.34
CA THR A 869 43.66 51.71 49.13
C THR A 869 44.38 52.99 48.71
N LEU A 870 44.42 53.32 47.42
CA LEU A 870 44.98 54.59 46.93
C LEU A 870 44.13 55.80 47.38
N ALA A 871 42.80 55.69 47.31
CA ALA A 871 41.90 56.74 47.80
C ALA A 871 42.02 56.94 49.32
N PHE A 872 42.16 55.85 50.07
CA PHE A 872 42.40 55.88 51.52
C PHE A 872 43.79 56.43 51.87
N GLU A 873 44.85 56.03 51.16
CA GLU A 873 46.20 56.57 51.32
C GLU A 873 46.22 58.08 51.05
N TYR A 874 45.61 58.51 49.94
CA TYR A 874 45.46 59.91 49.59
C TYR A 874 44.67 60.69 50.64
N TRP A 875 43.54 60.16 51.13
CA TRP A 875 42.76 60.78 52.20
C TRP A 875 43.54 60.85 53.52
N TYR A 876 44.19 59.77 53.92
CA TYR A 876 44.99 59.66 55.14
C TYR A 876 46.16 60.65 55.13
N TYR A 877 46.91 60.74 54.03
CA TYR A 877 47.98 61.73 53.88
C TYR A 877 47.46 63.17 53.77
N ARG A 878 46.28 63.39 53.17
CA ARG A 878 45.68 64.74 53.02
C ARG A 878 45.01 65.26 54.30
N HIS A 879 44.60 64.39 55.22
CA HIS A 879 44.06 64.76 56.54
C HIS A 879 45.09 64.70 57.69
N ARG A 880 46.27 64.11 57.48
CA ARG A 880 47.39 64.25 58.43
C ARG A 880 47.99 65.65 58.37
N THR A 881 47.60 66.50 59.31
CA THR A 881 48.21 67.82 59.52
C THR A 881 49.71 67.69 59.82
N LYS A 882 50.53 68.55 59.19
CA LYS A 882 51.98 68.62 59.46
C LYS A 882 52.20 69.09 60.90
N ILE A 883 52.68 68.20 61.77
CA ILE A 883 53.20 68.59 63.09
C ILE A 883 54.67 69.02 62.93
N THR A 884 54.90 70.32 63.09
CA THR A 884 56.23 70.92 63.21
C THR A 884 56.59 71.11 64.68
N LYS A 885 57.73 70.55 65.12
CA LYS A 885 58.65 71.01 66.19
C LYS A 885 59.78 69.96 66.32
N ILE A 886 61.09 70.22 66.16
CA ILE A 886 62.03 71.27 66.63
C ILE A 886 62.63 70.96 68.02
N ASN A 887 63.96 71.13 68.13
CA ASN A 887 64.89 71.06 69.29
C ASN A 887 65.46 69.68 69.71
N LEU A 888 66.75 69.52 70.05
CA LEU A 888 67.96 70.35 69.81
C LEU A 888 69.28 69.55 70.07
N ASN A 889 70.36 69.85 69.32
CA ASN A 889 71.82 69.74 69.63
C ASN A 889 72.48 68.48 70.26
N SER A 890 73.51 67.94 69.55
CA SER A 890 74.93 68.22 69.90
C SER A 890 75.93 67.87 68.78
N THR A 891 76.84 68.82 68.49
CA THR A 891 78.15 68.80 67.78
C THR A 891 78.79 67.43 67.40
N THR A 892 79.53 67.27 66.28
CA THR A 892 80.76 68.05 65.94
C THR A 892 81.16 68.04 64.43
N LYS A 893 81.90 69.09 64.03
CA LYS A 893 82.46 69.52 62.73
C LYS A 893 83.08 68.44 61.78
N GLY A 894 82.97 68.63 60.45
CA GLY A 894 83.68 67.79 59.46
C GLY A 894 83.66 68.14 57.95
N LYS A 895 83.87 69.41 57.55
CA LYS A 895 84.19 69.93 56.18
C LYS A 895 83.32 69.55 54.94
N VAL A 896 83.06 70.57 54.11
CA VAL A 896 82.31 70.51 52.84
C VAL A 896 83.26 70.57 51.63
N THR A 897 82.93 69.84 50.56
CA THR A 897 83.33 70.20 49.18
C THR A 897 82.17 69.90 48.21
N GLN A 898 81.78 70.90 47.42
CA GLN A 898 80.71 70.81 46.41
C GLN A 898 81.27 70.43 45.03
N VAL A 899 80.55 69.62 44.23
CA VAL A 899 80.48 69.79 42.75
C VAL A 899 79.11 69.38 42.18
N LYS A 900 78.50 70.32 41.45
CA LYS A 900 77.45 70.32 40.39
C LYS A 900 76.54 69.08 40.12
N PRO A 901 75.22 69.29 39.85
CA PRO A 901 74.30 68.27 39.34
C PRO A 901 74.34 68.11 37.81
N LEU A 902 74.17 66.88 37.33
CA LEU A 902 73.94 66.55 35.91
C LEU A 902 72.43 66.51 35.61
N ARG A 903 71.98 67.29 34.62
CA ARG A 903 70.66 67.11 33.99
C ARG A 903 70.72 65.95 32.98
N PHE A 904 69.74 65.06 33.00
CA PHE A 904 69.44 64.20 31.87
C PHE A 904 68.12 64.65 31.21
N ASN A 905 68.21 65.05 29.94
CA ASN A 905 67.04 65.21 29.07
C ASN A 905 66.66 63.83 28.52
N LEU A 906 65.37 63.52 28.55
CA LEU A 906 64.82 62.37 27.82
C LEU A 906 64.58 62.74 26.35
N GLN A 907 65.01 61.88 25.44
CA GLN A 907 64.52 61.81 24.07
C GLN A 907 64.06 60.37 23.80
N PRO A 908 62.88 60.14 23.18
CA PRO A 908 62.45 58.81 22.77
C PRO A 908 63.15 58.38 21.45
N ALA A 909 63.44 57.09 21.33
CA ALA A 909 64.00 56.48 20.11
C ALA A 909 62.88 56.11 19.10
N PRO A 910 63.19 56.02 17.79
CA PRO A 910 62.16 56.03 16.73
C PRO A 910 61.52 54.67 16.45
N THR A 911 60.29 54.72 15.92
CA THR A 911 59.54 53.57 15.41
C THR A 911 60.10 53.08 14.06
N HIS A 912 60.53 51.82 13.99
CA HIS A 912 60.69 51.11 12.72
C HIS A 912 59.49 50.17 12.49
N GLY A 913 58.74 50.43 11.42
CA GLY A 913 57.72 49.48 10.94
C GLY A 913 58.37 48.31 10.21
N PHE A 914 57.75 47.13 10.30
CA PHE A 914 58.17 45.93 9.55
C PHE A 914 57.03 45.39 8.70
N GLN A 915 57.40 44.86 7.53
CA GLN A 915 56.48 44.44 6.46
C GLN A 915 55.83 43.08 6.71
N ASN A 916 54.71 42.85 6.01
CA ASN A 916 54.17 41.50 5.77
C ASN A 916 55.23 40.56 5.19
N SER A 917 55.36 39.36 5.76
CA SER A 917 55.88 38.18 5.07
C SER A 917 55.16 36.92 5.56
N GLN A 918 55.04 35.94 4.66
CA GLN A 918 54.21 34.76 4.82
C GLN A 918 54.93 33.69 5.67
N LEU A 919 54.21 33.02 6.57
CA LEU A 919 54.58 31.69 7.05
C LEU A 919 53.35 30.76 7.08
N ARG A 920 53.48 29.63 6.36
CA ARG A 920 52.58 28.47 6.41
C ARG A 920 53.13 27.44 7.43
N PRO A 921 52.34 26.44 7.86
CA PRO A 921 52.50 25.80 9.16
C PRO A 921 53.48 24.63 9.19
N ARG A 922 53.85 24.21 10.40
CA ARG A 922 54.18 22.81 10.72
C ARG A 922 53.88 22.52 12.20
N PHE A 923 53.16 21.40 12.40
CA PHE A 923 52.56 20.88 13.63
C PHE A 923 51.36 21.69 14.15
#